data_AF-A0A7X7WIW3-F1
#
_entry.id   AF-A0A7X7WIW3-F1
#
_cell.length_a   1.000
_cell.length_b   1.000
_cell.length_c   1.000
_cell.angle_alpha   90.00
_cell.angle_beta   90.00
_cell.angle_gamma   90.00
#
_symmetry.space_group_name_H-M   'P 1'
#
loop_
_entity.id
_entity.type
_entity.pdbx_description
1 polymer ?
#
loop_
_entity_poly.entity_id
_entity_poly.type
_entity_poly.pdbx_seq_one_letter_code
_entity_poly.pdbx_strand_id
1 'polypeptide(L)'
;MQFRRKIWGFAIILLINMLLDIGWALEPLEITVKTEISEIQYSIQNCRTSLTIVGAPKLEIKGAPSIPYKIINVAAPIGTKFENISVCRIDSTPVAPQMNLEWFRGDIRTDYSDPLLADKPDEDIYGSWDYFPGYCYQILNQGAFGDQPIVTLAIYPVQLRPRSGEIIVLNEIQIKIELSDNQGQRLSLEIPGSQIVQNSIFNRNYTKNLSGLPRSSFPSTIPGTHMMGLGAEYLLITSDELAADFYPYICWKNQKGVLAEIVIIDDILASYFGEDDAARLRNYLQDAFMAGAHWVLLGGDEDIIPIRYAYQADVSKTPNLCDQQICDLYYSDLTGDWDYDGDGVYGEMNSDQPDLFPEIYVGRVPAENSEEVQIWVEKALLYEQNPGHGDYSYLARALIISADQMRDLNEHIELAQTFPADFFVDISRCAEEPSGAAPDPTQPIAETVVSVMNEGWGFITNLNHGNFYAYSTMSPNYNDAPRSFFWGDTLNPDNGASSLTRLAESDKYSIYYSFSCEVAGFDFDKEVVRPGPFITNHTFMEAYLFRPDRAGPAFFGNTRWGWVSASFRLEQKFIELIYSDSAANLGVAEALSKTFFPNYRDIDYGHNLFGDPEMKIWRGIPGNLMLSAPSEISINSPSLKVLAIIDNEPAPNINICMWKPGELYIRGVTDQNGKFETPLSLAKSGQLYVTAVADNFIPALDTVMIREQ
;
A
#
# COMPACT_ATOMS: atom_id res chain seq x y z
N MET A 1 21.90 79.39 -15.53
CA MET A 1 20.47 79.21 -15.19
C MET A 1 20.02 77.83 -15.70
N GLN A 2 20.36 76.65 -15.18
CA GLN A 2 20.75 76.17 -13.85
C GLN A 2 19.88 76.68 -12.71
N PHE A 3 19.24 75.72 -12.03
CA PHE A 3 18.22 75.79 -10.98
C PHE A 3 16.76 75.92 -11.46
N ARG A 4 15.95 74.94 -11.04
CA ARG A 4 14.48 74.78 -11.18
C ARG A 4 13.96 74.09 -12.44
N ARG A 5 14.24 72.79 -12.56
CA ARG A 5 13.33 71.76 -13.14
C ARG A 5 13.92 70.35 -12.90
N LYS A 6 14.09 69.97 -11.63
CA LYS A 6 14.57 68.63 -11.21
C LYS A 6 14.06 68.29 -9.80
N ILE A 7 12.74 68.25 -9.57
CA ILE A 7 12.18 67.67 -8.31
C ILE A 7 10.89 66.84 -8.54
N TRP A 8 10.22 66.89 -9.70
CA TRP A 8 8.93 66.19 -9.88
C TRP A 8 8.97 64.90 -10.72
N GLY A 9 10.16 64.37 -11.02
CA GLY A 9 10.33 63.15 -11.84
C GLY A 9 10.88 61.92 -11.11
N PHE A 10 11.28 62.04 -9.84
CA PHE A 10 11.91 60.94 -9.08
C PHE A 10 11.04 60.37 -7.96
N ALA A 11 9.93 61.03 -7.60
CA ALA A 11 9.00 60.53 -6.58
C ALA A 11 7.91 59.58 -7.13
N ILE A 12 7.74 59.50 -8.45
CA ILE A 12 6.69 58.66 -9.08
C ILE A 12 7.23 57.27 -9.48
N ILE A 13 8.54 57.11 -9.68
CA ILE A 13 9.14 55.81 -10.03
C ILE A 13 9.48 54.98 -8.78
N LEU A 14 9.70 55.63 -7.62
CA LEU A 14 9.89 54.94 -6.34
C LEU A 14 8.59 54.53 -5.64
N LEU A 15 7.44 55.07 -6.06
CA LEU A 15 6.12 54.66 -5.57
C LEU A 15 5.42 53.63 -6.48
N ILE A 16 5.92 53.41 -7.71
CA ILE A 16 5.41 52.35 -8.60
C ILE A 16 6.20 51.04 -8.45
N ASN A 17 7.46 51.08 -7.97
CA ASN A 17 8.22 49.88 -7.63
C ASN A 17 8.09 49.43 -6.15
N MET A 18 7.24 50.10 -5.35
CA MET A 18 6.88 49.66 -3.99
C MET A 18 5.43 49.13 -3.90
N LEU A 19 4.76 48.96 -5.05
CA LEU A 19 3.37 48.49 -5.15
C LEU A 19 3.21 47.25 -6.05
N LEU A 20 4.31 46.54 -6.33
CA LEU A 20 4.31 45.31 -7.14
C LEU A 20 4.91 44.08 -6.44
N ASP A 21 5.03 44.12 -5.11
CA ASP A 21 5.16 42.93 -4.25
C ASP A 21 3.98 42.88 -3.26
N ILE A 22 2.77 43.19 -3.74
CA ILE A 22 1.59 42.63 -3.10
C ILE A 22 1.49 41.23 -3.70
N GLY A 23 2.21 40.27 -3.11
CA GLY A 23 1.86 38.87 -3.26
C GLY A 23 0.37 38.78 -2.96
N TRP A 24 -0.43 38.37 -3.93
CA TRP A 24 -1.85 38.17 -3.71
C TRP A 24 -1.93 37.06 -2.67
N ALA A 25 -2.28 37.40 -1.42
CA ALA A 25 -2.52 36.39 -0.41
C ALA A 25 -3.59 35.45 -0.98
N LEU A 26 -3.21 34.19 -1.21
CA LEU A 26 -4.12 33.19 -1.74
C LEU A 26 -5.31 33.06 -0.79
N GLU A 27 -6.48 32.77 -1.35
CA GLU A 27 -7.66 32.53 -0.51
C GLU A 27 -7.37 31.35 0.44
N PRO A 28 -7.48 31.54 1.75
CA PRO A 28 -7.25 30.46 2.70
C PRO A 28 -8.28 29.35 2.52
N LEU A 29 -7.89 28.11 2.85
CA LEU A 29 -8.85 27.01 2.94
C LEU A 29 -9.53 27.08 4.31
N GLU A 30 -10.86 26.99 4.32
CA GLU A 30 -11.65 26.89 5.54
C GLU A 30 -12.30 25.51 5.60
N ILE A 31 -12.05 24.80 6.71
CA ILE A 31 -12.44 23.41 6.91
C ILE A 31 -13.28 23.35 8.17
N THR A 32 -14.45 22.72 8.07
CA THR A 32 -15.33 22.51 9.22
C THR A 32 -15.45 21.01 9.49
N VAL A 33 -14.87 20.55 10.60
CA VAL A 33 -14.98 19.17 11.04
C VAL A 33 -16.10 19.09 12.07
N LYS A 34 -17.09 18.23 11.81
CA LYS A 34 -18.22 17.98 12.69
C LYS A 34 -18.10 16.65 13.38
N THR A 35 -18.52 16.60 14.64
CA THR A 35 -18.66 15.38 15.43
C THR A 35 -19.96 15.40 16.21
N GLU A 36 -20.86 14.49 15.86
CA GLU A 36 -22.07 14.27 16.62
C GLU A 36 -21.76 13.42 17.86
N ILE A 37 -22.44 13.70 18.97
CA ILE A 37 -22.26 12.93 20.21
C ILE A 37 -22.63 11.46 20.00
N SER A 38 -23.58 11.18 19.10
CA SER A 38 -24.00 9.84 18.67
C SER A 38 -22.89 9.02 18.00
N GLU A 39 -21.84 9.66 17.47
CA GLU A 39 -20.68 8.96 16.89
C GLU A 39 -19.77 8.37 17.98
N ILE A 40 -19.84 8.89 19.20
CA ILE A 40 -18.99 8.46 20.32
C ILE A 40 -19.67 7.30 21.03
N GLN A 41 -19.10 6.13 20.83
CA GLN A 41 -19.49 4.91 21.52
C GLN A 41 -18.63 4.75 22.77
N TYR A 42 -19.21 4.11 23.79
CA TYR A 42 -18.47 3.77 25.00
C TYR A 42 -18.75 2.35 25.44
N SER A 43 -17.72 1.69 25.92
CA SER A 43 -17.80 0.39 26.58
C SER A 43 -17.18 0.49 27.97
N ILE A 44 -17.62 -0.37 28.89
CA ILE A 44 -17.09 -0.41 30.25
C ILE A 44 -16.47 -1.78 30.49
N GLN A 45 -15.18 -1.79 30.78
CA GLN A 45 -14.44 -2.99 31.14
C GLN A 45 -13.57 -2.68 32.37
N ASN A 46 -13.58 -3.57 33.38
CA ASN A 46 -12.80 -3.41 34.61
C ASN A 46 -12.96 -2.04 35.31
N CYS A 47 -14.21 -1.53 35.37
CA CYS A 47 -14.53 -0.21 35.93
C CYS A 47 -13.85 0.98 35.23
N ARG A 48 -13.41 0.80 33.99
CA ARG A 48 -12.88 1.83 33.09
C ARG A 48 -13.76 1.96 31.87
N THR A 49 -13.81 3.17 31.33
CA THR A 49 -14.52 3.48 30.10
C THR A 49 -13.55 3.50 28.92
N SER A 50 -13.85 2.76 27.87
CA SER A 50 -13.23 2.94 26.56
C SER A 50 -14.12 3.83 25.72
N LEU A 51 -13.55 4.82 25.03
CA LEU A 51 -14.25 5.64 24.06
C LEU A 51 -13.82 5.25 22.65
N THR A 52 -14.77 5.11 21.75
CA THR A 52 -14.53 4.79 20.34
C THR A 52 -15.34 5.71 19.44
N ILE A 53 -14.76 6.05 18.30
CA ILE A 53 -15.47 6.55 17.13
C ILE A 53 -15.20 5.51 16.05
N VAL A 54 -16.24 5.07 15.33
CA VAL A 54 -16.10 4.00 14.32
C VAL A 54 -15.07 4.42 13.26
N GLY A 55 -14.09 3.55 13.01
CA GLY A 55 -13.01 3.80 12.05
C GLY A 55 -11.97 4.85 12.47
N ALA A 56 -12.04 5.36 13.71
CA ALA A 56 -11.12 6.36 14.21
C ALA A 56 -10.00 5.72 15.06
N PRO A 57 -8.73 6.10 14.84
CA PRO A 57 -7.65 5.73 15.75
C PRO A 57 -7.81 6.41 17.12
N LYS A 58 -7.04 5.93 18.10
CA LYS A 58 -6.95 6.52 19.44
C LYS A 58 -5.55 7.01 19.70
N LEU A 59 -5.41 8.01 20.56
CA LEU A 59 -4.12 8.55 20.95
C LEU A 59 -3.28 7.48 21.68
N GLU A 60 -2.04 7.31 21.22
CA GLU A 60 -1.14 6.22 21.61
C GLU A 60 0.04 6.68 22.47
N ILE A 61 -0.24 7.54 23.45
CA ILE A 61 0.77 7.97 24.43
C ILE A 61 0.68 7.03 25.62
N LYS A 62 1.75 6.27 25.85
CA LYS A 62 1.83 5.29 26.94
C LYS A 62 1.48 5.93 28.29
N GLY A 63 0.53 5.33 29.02
CA GLY A 63 0.03 5.80 30.31
C GLY A 63 -1.01 6.94 30.23
N ALA A 64 -1.19 7.59 29.08
CA ALA A 64 -2.15 8.67 28.89
C ALA A 64 -3.56 8.15 28.55
N PRO A 65 -4.62 8.96 28.75
CA PRO A 65 -5.97 8.60 28.33
C PRO A 65 -6.05 8.23 26.84
N SER A 66 -6.69 7.10 26.53
CA SER A 66 -6.89 6.66 25.14
C SER A 66 -8.10 7.41 24.54
N ILE A 67 -7.80 8.46 23.78
CA ILE A 67 -8.80 9.38 23.22
C ILE A 67 -8.93 9.16 21.70
N PRO A 68 -10.14 8.91 21.16
CA PRO A 68 -10.33 8.78 19.73
C PRO A 68 -10.14 10.12 19.01
N TYR A 69 -9.49 10.10 17.85
CA TYR A 69 -9.28 11.29 17.01
C TYR A 69 -9.60 10.97 15.54
N LYS A 70 -10.06 11.98 14.79
CA LYS A 70 -10.36 11.86 13.36
C LYS A 70 -9.12 12.25 12.55
N ILE A 71 -8.80 11.51 11.50
CA ILE A 71 -7.77 11.91 10.54
C ILE A 71 -8.41 12.65 9.38
N ILE A 72 -7.86 13.80 9.01
CA ILE A 72 -8.25 14.52 7.81
C ILE A 72 -7.05 14.81 6.91
N ASN A 73 -7.18 14.45 5.63
CA ASN A 73 -6.24 14.80 4.58
C ASN A 73 -6.80 15.96 3.77
N VAL A 74 -6.00 17.01 3.63
CA VAL A 74 -6.39 18.25 2.96
C VAL A 74 -5.44 18.51 1.81
N ALA A 75 -5.97 18.57 0.60
CA ALA A 75 -5.24 18.99 -0.59
C ALA A 75 -5.35 20.51 -0.77
N ALA A 76 -4.22 21.19 -1.00
CA ALA A 76 -4.19 22.59 -1.44
C ALA A 76 -3.91 22.68 -2.94
N PRO A 77 -4.37 23.74 -3.65
CA PRO A 77 -4.19 23.87 -5.09
C PRO A 77 -2.74 23.65 -5.56
N ILE A 78 -2.56 23.11 -6.77
CA ILE A 78 -1.25 22.93 -7.39
C ILE A 78 -0.51 24.28 -7.44
N GLY A 79 0.79 24.24 -7.18
CA GLY A 79 1.64 25.44 -7.15
C GLY A 79 1.53 26.26 -5.86
N THR A 80 0.90 25.73 -4.81
CA THR A 80 0.82 26.38 -3.49
C THR A 80 1.64 25.63 -2.43
N LYS A 81 1.82 26.24 -1.25
CA LYS A 81 2.33 25.57 -0.05
C LYS A 81 1.55 26.02 1.19
N PHE A 82 1.52 25.17 2.21
CA PHE A 82 0.92 25.47 3.50
C PHE A 82 1.86 26.39 4.31
N GLU A 83 1.34 27.53 4.79
CA GLU A 83 2.09 28.48 5.61
C GLU A 83 1.70 28.42 7.08
N ASN A 84 0.40 28.46 7.36
CA ASN A 84 -0.11 28.53 8.73
C ASN A 84 -1.45 27.83 8.82
N ILE A 85 -1.60 26.98 9.84
CA ILE A 85 -2.83 26.26 10.16
C ILE A 85 -3.27 26.75 11.53
N SER A 86 -4.53 27.18 11.66
CA SER A 86 -5.06 27.71 12.91
C SER A 86 -6.53 27.36 13.10
N VAL A 87 -6.99 27.31 14.35
CA VAL A 87 -8.41 27.12 14.68
C VAL A 87 -9.07 28.48 14.82
N CYS A 88 -10.14 28.69 14.05
CA CYS A 88 -10.90 29.95 14.05
C CYS A 88 -12.14 29.89 14.95
N ARG A 89 -12.74 28.70 15.10
CA ARG A 89 -13.96 28.53 15.88
C ARG A 89 -14.07 27.11 16.43
N ILE A 90 -14.61 27.00 17.64
CA ILE A 90 -14.94 25.75 18.31
C ILE A 90 -16.33 25.89 18.92
N ASP A 91 -17.22 24.96 18.59
CA ASP A 91 -18.47 24.75 19.31
C ASP A 91 -18.37 23.42 20.09
N SER A 92 -18.77 23.40 21.36
CA SER A 92 -18.60 22.22 22.23
C SER A 92 -19.79 21.96 23.15
N THR A 93 -20.02 20.69 23.47
CA THR A 93 -21.07 20.23 24.39
C THR A 93 -20.47 19.32 25.47
N PRO A 94 -20.77 19.54 26.76
CA PRO A 94 -20.37 18.64 27.83
C PRO A 94 -21.14 17.31 27.76
N VAL A 95 -20.46 16.21 28.05
CA VAL A 95 -21.05 14.87 28.13
C VAL A 95 -21.18 14.45 29.59
N ALA A 96 -22.37 14.00 29.97
CA ALA A 96 -22.67 13.45 31.29
C ALA A 96 -23.10 11.98 31.17
N PRO A 97 -22.75 11.09 32.12
CA PRO A 97 -22.02 11.35 33.37
C PRO A 97 -20.49 11.45 33.19
N GLN A 98 -19.77 11.79 34.27
CA GLN A 98 -18.30 11.72 34.32
C GLN A 98 -17.82 10.28 34.10
N MET A 99 -16.72 10.12 33.37
CA MET A 99 -16.18 8.82 32.97
C MET A 99 -14.73 8.66 33.41
N ASN A 100 -14.37 7.46 33.87
CA ASN A 100 -13.00 7.11 34.23
C ASN A 100 -12.37 6.39 33.04
N LEU A 101 -11.67 7.12 32.16
CA LEU A 101 -11.13 6.52 30.95
C LEU A 101 -10.00 5.53 31.25
N GLU A 102 -10.05 4.41 30.55
CA GLU A 102 -9.07 4.10 29.51
C GLU A 102 -7.68 4.77 29.47
N TRP A 103 -6.56 4.12 29.81
CA TRP A 103 -5.23 4.57 29.35
C TRP A 103 -4.65 3.65 28.27
N PHE A 104 -3.84 4.21 27.38
CA PHE A 104 -3.08 3.42 26.41
C PHE A 104 -1.89 2.75 27.09
N ARG A 105 -1.78 1.43 26.98
CA ARG A 105 -0.79 0.63 27.71
C ARG A 105 0.59 0.59 27.04
N GLY A 106 0.70 1.11 25.82
CA GLY A 106 1.82 0.89 24.92
C GLY A 106 1.48 -0.20 23.92
N ASP A 107 2.18 -0.20 22.79
CA ASP A 107 2.16 -1.30 21.83
C ASP A 107 3.27 -2.32 22.17
N ILE A 108 3.12 -3.55 21.67
CA ILE A 108 4.03 -4.67 21.92
C ILE A 108 4.72 -5.00 20.60
N ARG A 109 6.04 -4.99 20.57
CA ARG A 109 6.79 -5.42 19.39
C ARG A 109 6.59 -6.93 19.18
N THR A 110 6.38 -7.36 17.94
CA THR A 110 6.01 -8.75 17.62
C THR A 110 7.17 -9.75 17.71
N ASP A 111 8.31 -9.39 18.30
CA ASP A 111 9.42 -10.29 18.64
C ASP A 111 9.57 -10.53 20.15
N TYR A 112 8.86 -9.76 21.00
CA TYR A 112 8.88 -9.94 22.45
C TYR A 112 7.91 -11.02 22.93
N SER A 113 8.26 -11.64 24.07
CA SER A 113 7.40 -12.53 24.87
C SER A 113 6.71 -11.78 26.01
N ASP A 114 6.54 -10.46 25.88
CA ASP A 114 6.00 -9.65 26.97
C ASP A 114 4.50 -9.94 27.15
N PRO A 115 4.02 -10.17 28.38
CA PRO A 115 2.59 -10.28 28.62
C PRO A 115 1.90 -8.97 28.24
N LEU A 116 0.59 -9.01 27.99
CA LEU A 116 -0.21 -7.80 27.79
C LEU A 116 0.16 -6.75 28.86
N LEU A 117 0.73 -5.63 28.40
CA LEU A 117 1.47 -4.68 29.24
C LEU A 117 0.64 -4.30 30.49
N ALA A 118 1.08 -4.77 31.65
CA ALA A 118 0.52 -4.36 32.94
C ALA A 118 1.17 -3.05 33.37
N ASP A 119 0.88 -1.98 32.62
CA ASP A 119 1.41 -0.65 32.95
C ASP A 119 0.35 0.24 33.61
N LYS A 120 0.81 1.16 34.45
CA LYS A 120 -0.05 2.05 35.25
C LYS A 120 -0.36 3.36 34.50
N PRO A 121 -1.47 4.05 34.83
CA PRO A 121 -1.74 5.36 34.25
C PRO A 121 -0.63 6.33 34.65
N ASP A 122 -0.32 7.26 33.75
CA ASP A 122 0.54 8.39 34.05
C ASP A 122 -0.13 9.24 35.15
N GLU A 123 0.49 9.29 36.33
CA GLU A 123 -0.07 9.95 37.51
C GLU A 123 -0.17 11.47 37.32
N ASP A 124 0.71 12.08 36.53
CA ASP A 124 0.70 13.51 36.26
C ASP A 124 -0.46 13.87 35.30
N ILE A 125 -0.68 13.05 34.27
CA ILE A 125 -1.81 13.24 33.35
C ILE A 125 -3.14 12.99 34.08
N TYR A 126 -3.28 11.86 34.77
CA TYR A 126 -4.52 11.52 35.48
C TYR A 126 -4.79 12.40 36.70
N GLY A 127 -3.75 13.04 37.26
CA GLY A 127 -3.85 14.03 38.33
C GLY A 127 -4.20 15.45 37.86
N SER A 128 -4.25 15.70 36.56
CA SER A 128 -4.43 17.03 35.98
C SER A 128 -5.88 17.51 35.94
N TRP A 129 -6.06 18.82 36.17
CA TRP A 129 -7.33 19.54 35.97
C TRP A 129 -7.46 20.13 34.56
N ASP A 130 -6.38 20.10 33.77
CA ASP A 130 -6.39 20.57 32.40
C ASP A 130 -7.06 19.54 31.48
N TYR A 131 -7.59 20.02 30.35
CA TYR A 131 -8.12 19.11 29.34
C TYR A 131 -6.96 18.41 28.61
N PHE A 132 -7.15 17.13 28.35
CA PHE A 132 -6.28 16.27 27.57
C PHE A 132 -7.02 15.82 26.30
N PRO A 133 -6.41 15.87 25.10
CA PRO A 133 -5.02 16.30 24.85
C PRO A 133 -4.78 17.81 25.01
N GLY A 134 -5.83 18.64 25.11
CA GLY A 134 -5.72 20.07 25.36
C GLY A 134 -5.53 20.93 24.11
N TYR A 135 -5.39 20.29 22.95
CA TYR A 135 -5.39 20.89 21.63
C TYR A 135 -6.47 20.25 20.74
N CYS A 136 -6.95 21.01 19.75
CA CYS A 136 -8.04 20.56 18.86
C CYS A 136 -7.55 19.81 17.63
N TYR A 137 -6.30 20.05 17.23
CA TYR A 137 -5.68 19.38 16.09
C TYR A 137 -4.16 19.27 16.26
N GLN A 138 -3.56 18.36 15.50
CA GLN A 138 -2.12 18.20 15.34
C GLN A 138 -1.82 17.92 13.86
N ILE A 139 -0.74 18.49 13.33
CA ILE A 139 -0.23 18.11 12.01
C ILE A 139 0.51 16.79 12.19
N LEU A 140 0.05 15.75 11.49
CA LEU A 140 0.69 14.44 11.49
C LEU A 140 1.73 14.33 10.38
N ASN A 141 1.42 14.88 9.20
CA ASN A 141 2.29 14.83 8.04
C ASN A 141 2.00 15.99 7.07
N GLN A 142 3.00 16.40 6.29
CA GLN A 142 2.86 17.41 5.24
C GLN A 142 3.80 17.08 4.07
N GLY A 143 3.26 17.03 2.86
CA GLY A 143 3.99 16.57 1.68
C GLY A 143 3.36 17.00 0.36
N ALA A 144 3.66 16.24 -0.69
CA ALA A 144 2.94 16.29 -1.96
C ALA A 144 2.44 14.89 -2.32
N PHE A 145 1.36 14.81 -3.09
CA PHE A 145 0.91 13.59 -3.73
C PHE A 145 0.88 13.88 -5.24
N GLY A 146 1.94 13.48 -5.94
CA GLY A 146 2.23 14.01 -7.28
C GLY A 146 2.53 15.51 -7.24
N ASP A 147 1.81 16.31 -8.01
CA ASP A 147 1.97 17.77 -8.04
C ASP A 147 1.08 18.52 -7.03
N GLN A 148 0.27 17.79 -6.27
CA GLN A 148 -0.72 18.33 -5.35
C GLN A 148 -0.18 18.39 -3.91
N PRO A 149 -0.02 19.58 -3.31
CA PRO A 149 0.33 19.70 -1.89
C PRO A 149 -0.76 19.10 -0.99
N ILE A 150 -0.34 18.31 -0.01
CA ILE A 150 -1.22 17.65 0.97
C ILE A 150 -0.74 17.87 2.41
N VAL A 151 -1.69 18.04 3.34
CA VAL A 151 -1.44 18.01 4.79
C VAL A 151 -2.41 17.05 5.48
N THR A 152 -1.87 16.24 6.39
CA THR A 152 -2.62 15.30 7.23
C THR A 152 -2.75 15.85 8.65
N LEU A 153 -3.99 15.99 9.12
CA LEU A 153 -4.30 16.53 10.44
C LEU A 153 -5.02 15.48 11.29
N ALA A 154 -4.55 15.27 12.52
CA ALA A 154 -5.32 14.62 13.58
C ALA A 154 -6.23 15.68 14.21
N ILE A 155 -7.53 15.38 14.31
CA ILE A 155 -8.56 16.24 14.89
C ILE A 155 -9.08 15.58 16.17
N TYR A 156 -9.07 16.29 17.29
CA TYR A 156 -9.40 15.78 18.61
C TYR A 156 -10.77 16.29 19.09
N PRO A 157 -11.87 15.67 18.63
CA PRO A 157 -13.21 16.12 19.00
C PRO A 157 -13.56 15.77 20.45
N VAL A 158 -12.83 14.88 21.11
CA VAL A 158 -13.06 14.51 22.51
C VAL A 158 -11.96 15.10 23.36
N GLN A 159 -12.34 15.83 24.41
CA GLN A 159 -11.41 16.35 25.41
C GLN A 159 -11.84 15.86 26.78
N LEU A 160 -10.88 15.31 27.53
CA LEU A 160 -11.09 14.76 28.87
C LEU A 160 -10.37 15.64 29.89
N ARG A 161 -11.03 15.98 30.99
CA ARG A 161 -10.36 16.42 32.22
C ARG A 161 -10.09 15.19 33.09
N PRO A 162 -8.85 14.67 33.14
CA PRO A 162 -8.60 13.33 33.67
C PRO A 162 -8.94 13.18 35.15
N ARG A 163 -8.63 14.20 35.97
CA ARG A 163 -8.87 14.15 37.42
C ARG A 163 -10.34 14.07 37.82
N SER A 164 -11.23 14.69 37.06
CA SER A 164 -12.67 14.69 37.36
C SER A 164 -13.49 13.75 36.47
N GLY A 165 -12.89 13.21 35.40
CA GLY A 165 -13.60 12.41 34.40
C GLY A 165 -14.60 13.22 33.55
N GLU A 166 -14.47 14.54 33.51
CA GLU A 166 -15.38 15.39 32.73
C GLU A 166 -14.98 15.33 31.25
N ILE A 167 -15.92 14.98 30.38
CA ILE A 167 -15.71 14.95 28.93
C ILE A 167 -16.45 16.12 28.29
N ILE A 168 -15.78 16.79 27.35
CA ILE A 168 -16.44 17.69 26.39
C ILE A 168 -16.22 17.15 24.98
N VAL A 169 -17.25 17.30 24.16
CA VAL A 169 -17.19 16.99 22.73
C VAL A 169 -17.18 18.29 21.96
N LEU A 170 -16.14 18.52 21.18
CA LEU A 170 -16.02 19.62 20.23
C LEU A 170 -16.86 19.26 19.00
N ASN A 171 -18.13 19.68 19.02
CA ASN A 171 -19.11 19.35 18.00
C ASN A 171 -18.75 19.90 16.63
N GLU A 172 -18.12 21.08 16.60
CA GLU A 172 -17.67 21.73 15.38
C GLU A 172 -16.31 22.38 15.63
N ILE A 173 -15.32 22.03 14.80
CA ILE A 173 -13.99 22.65 14.79
C ILE A 173 -13.79 23.27 13.40
N GLN A 174 -13.63 24.60 13.34
CA GLN A 174 -13.34 25.32 12.11
C GLN A 174 -11.84 25.65 12.04
N ILE A 175 -11.16 25.10 11.04
CA ILE A 175 -9.74 25.25 10.79
C ILE A 175 -9.56 26.16 9.57
N LYS A 176 -8.65 27.13 9.69
CA LYS A 176 -8.20 27.99 8.60
C LYS A 176 -6.76 27.61 8.24
N ILE A 177 -6.53 27.39 6.96
CA ILE A 177 -5.23 27.06 6.38
C ILE A 177 -4.84 28.17 5.42
N GLU A 178 -3.75 28.86 5.74
CA GLU A 178 -3.19 29.94 4.93
C GLU A 178 -2.19 29.34 3.92
N LEU A 179 -2.30 29.80 2.68
CA LEU A 179 -1.52 29.31 1.54
C LEU A 179 -0.66 30.44 0.98
N SER A 180 0.48 30.08 0.41
CA SER A 180 1.30 30.98 -0.41
C SER A 180 1.73 30.29 -1.71
N ASP A 181 2.17 31.08 -2.68
CA ASP A 181 2.70 30.57 -3.94
C ASP A 181 3.99 29.79 -3.69
N ASN A 182 4.09 28.63 -4.33
CA ASN A 182 5.29 27.81 -4.35
C ASN A 182 5.95 27.92 -5.74
N GLN A 183 6.95 28.80 -5.88
CA GLN A 183 7.70 28.97 -7.13
C GLN A 183 8.82 27.92 -7.34
N GLY A 184 8.83 26.85 -6.55
CA GLY A 184 9.73 25.71 -6.76
C GLY A 184 9.24 24.82 -7.90
N GLN A 185 10.15 24.46 -8.82
CA GLN A 185 9.89 23.47 -9.86
C GLN A 185 9.72 22.11 -9.18
N ARG A 186 8.47 21.63 -9.05
CA ARG A 186 8.16 20.27 -8.60
C ARG A 186 7.67 19.43 -9.78
N LEU A 187 7.94 18.13 -9.70
CA LEU A 187 7.51 17.11 -10.66
C LEU A 187 6.02 17.30 -10.95
N SER A 188 5.68 17.75 -12.16
CA SER A 188 4.33 18.08 -12.57
C SER A 188 3.76 17.00 -13.48
N LEU A 189 2.99 16.07 -12.92
CA LEU A 189 2.14 15.19 -13.71
C LEU A 189 0.86 14.81 -12.96
N GLU A 190 -0.21 14.66 -13.74
CA GLU A 190 -1.42 13.96 -13.33
C GLU A 190 -1.11 12.47 -13.17
N ILE A 191 -1.49 11.88 -12.04
CA ILE A 191 -1.43 10.43 -11.83
C ILE A 191 -2.67 9.80 -12.51
N PRO A 192 -2.57 8.96 -13.55
CA PRO A 192 -3.69 8.13 -13.98
C PRO A 192 -4.31 7.30 -12.84
N GLY A 193 -5.63 7.37 -12.71
CA GLY A 193 -6.35 6.86 -11.54
C GLY A 193 -6.42 7.84 -10.36
N SER A 194 -5.77 9.01 -10.46
CA SER A 194 -5.74 10.10 -9.47
C SER A 194 -7.12 10.40 -8.94
N GLN A 195 -8.17 10.53 -9.74
CA GLN A 195 -9.46 10.90 -9.15
C GLN A 195 -9.94 9.88 -8.11
N ILE A 196 -9.70 8.58 -8.31
CA ILE A 196 -10.11 7.52 -7.40
C ILE A 196 -9.17 7.45 -6.18
N VAL A 197 -7.86 7.53 -6.41
CA VAL A 197 -6.84 7.51 -5.35
C VAL A 197 -6.86 8.82 -4.52
N GLN A 198 -6.98 9.97 -5.18
CA GLN A 198 -7.24 11.26 -4.53
C GLN A 198 -8.58 11.24 -3.77
N ASN A 199 -9.60 10.51 -4.23
CA ASN A 199 -10.85 10.37 -3.46
C ASN A 199 -10.69 9.43 -2.26
N SER A 200 -9.76 8.47 -2.28
CA SER A 200 -9.49 7.58 -1.14
C SER A 200 -8.53 8.22 -0.13
N ILE A 201 -7.59 9.06 -0.58
CA ILE A 201 -6.67 9.82 0.28
C ILE A 201 -7.35 11.09 0.80
N PHE A 202 -7.88 11.94 -0.07
CA PHE A 202 -8.43 13.23 0.34
C PHE A 202 -9.84 13.07 0.87
N ASN A 203 -10.10 13.73 2.00
CA ASN A 203 -11.45 13.91 2.45
C ASN A 203 -12.18 14.85 1.49
N ARG A 204 -13.05 14.28 0.64
CA ARG A 204 -13.76 14.98 -0.45
C ARG A 204 -14.54 16.23 0.00
N ASN A 205 -14.91 16.30 1.29
CA ASN A 205 -15.56 17.47 1.88
C ASN A 205 -14.63 18.67 2.11
N TYR A 206 -13.31 18.48 2.00
CA TYR A 206 -12.28 19.46 2.32
C TYR A 206 -11.37 19.77 1.13
N THR A 207 -11.79 19.41 -0.08
CA THR A 207 -11.10 19.77 -1.33
C THR A 207 -11.81 20.93 -2.03
N LYS A 208 -11.06 21.93 -2.49
CA LYS A 208 -11.62 23.07 -3.24
C LYS A 208 -11.47 22.82 -4.74
N ASN A 209 -12.60 22.71 -5.45
CA ASN A 209 -12.70 22.57 -6.92
C ASN A 209 -11.59 21.71 -7.56
N LEU A 210 -11.71 20.39 -7.43
CA LEU A 210 -11.10 19.45 -8.39
C LEU A 210 -11.91 19.54 -9.69
N SER A 211 -11.76 20.64 -10.43
CA SER A 211 -12.50 20.84 -11.67
C SER A 211 -11.96 19.91 -12.74
N GLY A 212 -12.73 18.84 -12.99
CA GLY A 212 -12.99 18.22 -14.29
C GLY A 212 -11.79 18.05 -15.21
N LEU A 213 -11.31 16.82 -15.32
CA LEU A 213 -10.42 16.42 -16.39
C LEU A 213 -10.96 15.18 -17.12
N PRO A 214 -10.73 15.08 -18.44
CA PRO A 214 -11.38 14.09 -19.28
C PRO A 214 -10.90 12.69 -18.91
N ARG A 215 -11.73 11.66 -19.14
CA ARG A 215 -11.21 10.31 -19.37
C ARG A 215 -10.14 10.43 -20.46
N SER A 216 -8.88 10.24 -20.09
CA SER A 216 -7.74 10.38 -21.00
C SER A 216 -8.00 9.54 -22.24
N SER A 217 -7.91 10.17 -23.41
CA SER A 217 -7.67 9.43 -24.65
C SER A 217 -6.41 8.61 -24.43
N PHE A 218 -6.51 7.28 -24.41
CA PHE A 218 -5.34 6.41 -24.31
C PHE A 218 -4.43 6.71 -25.50
N PRO A 219 -3.21 7.25 -25.29
CA PRO A 219 -2.27 7.39 -26.39
C PRO A 219 -1.97 5.99 -26.93
N SER A 220 -1.97 5.84 -28.25
CA SER A 220 -1.57 4.61 -28.92
C SER A 220 -0.05 4.58 -29.03
N THR A 221 0.63 4.21 -27.95
CA THR A 221 2.08 3.98 -27.91
C THR A 221 2.38 2.49 -28.04
N ILE A 222 3.41 2.14 -28.82
CA ILE A 222 3.75 0.74 -29.10
C ILE A 222 4.72 0.25 -28.02
N PRO A 223 4.39 -0.84 -27.28
CA PRO A 223 5.33 -1.45 -26.36
C PRO A 223 6.62 -1.89 -27.06
N GLY A 224 7.76 -1.74 -26.38
CA GLY A 224 9.11 -1.98 -26.88
C GLY A 224 9.72 -0.81 -27.65
N THR A 225 9.09 0.38 -27.67
CA THR A 225 9.60 1.56 -28.39
C THR A 225 10.15 2.65 -27.47
N HIS A 226 9.93 2.52 -26.16
CA HIS A 226 10.38 3.49 -25.17
C HIS A 226 11.84 3.25 -24.80
N MET A 227 12.65 4.32 -24.80
CA MET A 227 14.04 4.25 -24.36
C MET A 227 14.06 4.17 -22.83
N MET A 228 14.67 3.10 -22.29
CA MET A 228 14.64 2.80 -20.85
C MET A 228 13.22 2.85 -20.26
N GLY A 229 12.21 2.42 -21.02
CA GLY A 229 10.81 2.39 -20.56
C GLY A 229 10.13 3.76 -20.33
N LEU A 230 10.82 4.90 -20.52
CA LEU A 230 10.26 6.22 -20.27
C LEU A 230 9.05 6.49 -21.18
N GLY A 231 7.87 6.58 -20.59
CA GLY A 231 6.57 6.71 -21.27
C GLY A 231 5.65 5.49 -21.12
N ALA A 232 6.13 4.41 -20.49
CA ALA A 232 5.31 3.28 -20.07
C ALA A 232 4.57 3.57 -18.76
N GLU A 233 3.46 2.86 -18.54
CA GLU A 233 2.65 2.95 -17.31
C GLU A 233 3.20 2.00 -16.23
N TYR A 234 3.81 0.91 -16.66
CA TYR A 234 4.35 -0.15 -15.82
C TYR A 234 5.80 -0.43 -16.20
N LEU A 235 6.68 -0.46 -15.21
CA LEU A 235 8.09 -0.79 -15.39
C LEU A 235 8.43 -2.06 -14.61
N LEU A 236 9.09 -3.01 -15.28
CA LEU A 236 9.78 -4.12 -14.62
C LEU A 236 11.27 -3.86 -14.68
N ILE A 237 11.87 -3.57 -13.53
CA ILE A 237 13.29 -3.25 -13.42
C ILE A 237 14.02 -4.50 -12.94
N THR A 238 14.97 -5.01 -13.73
CA THR A 238 15.65 -6.27 -13.47
C THR A 238 17.05 -6.31 -14.12
N SER A 239 17.81 -7.38 -13.93
CA SER A 239 19.07 -7.60 -14.65
C SER A 239 18.83 -8.09 -16.09
N ASP A 240 19.84 -7.93 -16.96
CA ASP A 240 19.81 -8.49 -18.32
C ASP A 240 19.60 -10.02 -18.32
N GLU A 241 20.14 -10.68 -17.29
CA GLU A 241 20.10 -12.13 -17.12
C GLU A 241 18.68 -12.66 -16.85
N LEU A 242 17.89 -11.94 -16.05
CA LEU A 242 16.52 -12.33 -15.66
C LEU A 242 15.44 -11.78 -16.60
N ALA A 243 15.76 -10.78 -17.42
CA ALA A 243 14.80 -10.09 -18.30
C ALA A 243 14.01 -11.04 -19.21
N ALA A 244 14.66 -12.06 -19.76
CA ALA A 244 14.00 -13.03 -20.65
C ALA A 244 12.93 -13.87 -19.94
N ASP A 245 13.16 -14.21 -18.66
CA ASP A 245 12.24 -15.02 -17.87
C ASP A 245 11.02 -14.23 -17.40
N PHE A 246 11.18 -12.91 -17.18
CA PHE A 246 10.07 -12.00 -16.89
C PHE A 246 9.23 -11.60 -18.13
N TYR A 247 9.78 -11.74 -19.34
CA TYR A 247 9.13 -11.30 -20.58
C TYR A 247 7.71 -11.84 -20.82
N PRO A 248 7.38 -13.11 -20.52
CA PRO A 248 6.00 -13.60 -20.63
C PRO A 248 4.99 -12.79 -19.80
N TYR A 249 5.40 -12.34 -18.61
CA TYR A 249 4.54 -11.54 -17.74
C TYR A 249 4.31 -10.13 -18.30
N ILE A 250 5.36 -9.50 -18.85
CA ILE A 250 5.23 -8.21 -19.55
C ILE A 250 4.36 -8.31 -20.80
N CYS A 251 4.44 -9.43 -21.54
CA CYS A 251 3.52 -9.69 -22.64
C CYS A 251 2.07 -9.72 -22.14
N TRP A 252 1.81 -10.38 -21.00
CA TRP A 252 0.48 -10.40 -20.41
C TRP A 252 -0.01 -9.01 -19.99
N LYS A 253 0.82 -8.19 -19.32
CA LYS A 253 0.48 -6.79 -18.98
C LYS A 253 0.04 -6.00 -20.22
N ASN A 254 0.83 -6.09 -21.29
CA ASN A 254 0.50 -5.43 -22.56
C ASN A 254 -0.78 -6.01 -23.18
N GLN A 255 -0.97 -7.34 -23.19
CA GLN A 255 -2.21 -7.96 -23.69
C GLN A 255 -3.45 -7.48 -22.95
N LYS A 256 -3.38 -7.28 -21.63
CA LYS A 256 -4.54 -6.84 -20.84
C LYS A 256 -4.74 -5.31 -20.82
N GLY A 257 -3.90 -4.56 -21.53
CA GLY A 257 -4.06 -3.11 -21.69
C GLY A 257 -3.29 -2.24 -20.70
N VAL A 258 -2.29 -2.80 -20.02
CA VAL A 258 -1.31 -2.06 -19.21
C VAL A 258 -0.03 -1.90 -20.02
N LEU A 259 0.35 -0.66 -20.35
CA LEU A 259 1.55 -0.42 -21.16
C LEU A 259 2.80 -0.69 -20.33
N ALA A 260 3.46 -1.82 -20.58
CA ALA A 260 4.54 -2.33 -19.75
C ALA A 260 5.85 -2.54 -20.52
N GLU A 261 6.97 -2.16 -19.89
CA GLU A 261 8.33 -2.29 -20.44
C GLU A 261 9.27 -2.95 -19.42
N ILE A 262 10.25 -3.71 -19.91
CA ILE A 262 11.39 -4.17 -19.10
C ILE A 262 12.50 -3.12 -19.18
N VAL A 263 13.12 -2.81 -18.04
CA VAL A 263 14.24 -1.88 -17.92
C VAL A 263 15.38 -2.58 -17.22
N ILE A 264 16.58 -2.46 -17.78
CA ILE A 264 17.78 -3.09 -17.22
C ILE A 264 18.38 -2.18 -16.15
N ILE A 265 18.59 -2.70 -14.95
CA ILE A 265 19.10 -1.93 -13.81
C ILE A 265 20.48 -1.30 -14.09
N ASP A 266 21.37 -2.01 -14.75
CA ASP A 266 22.70 -1.49 -15.11
C ASP A 266 22.64 -0.26 -16.02
N ASP A 267 21.66 -0.20 -16.93
CA ASP A 267 21.47 0.98 -17.79
C ASP A 267 21.03 2.20 -16.98
N ILE A 268 20.20 2.00 -15.94
CA ILE A 268 19.79 3.04 -14.99
C ILE A 268 21.01 3.53 -14.21
N LEU A 269 21.75 2.61 -13.58
CA LEU A 269 22.88 2.93 -12.71
C LEU A 269 24.05 3.60 -13.47
N ALA A 270 24.17 3.34 -14.78
CA ALA A 270 25.13 4.00 -15.67
C ALA A 270 24.67 5.37 -16.16
N SER A 271 23.35 5.62 -16.23
CA SER A 271 22.78 6.84 -16.84
C SER A 271 22.38 7.91 -15.83
N TYR A 272 22.09 7.51 -14.58
CA TYR A 272 21.62 8.40 -13.53
C TYR A 272 22.70 8.68 -12.49
N PHE A 273 22.71 9.91 -11.97
CA PHE A 273 23.57 10.30 -10.86
C PHE A 273 22.81 10.19 -9.54
N GLY A 274 23.54 9.90 -8.47
CA GLY A 274 23.05 9.72 -7.10
C GLY A 274 24.23 9.38 -6.21
N GLU A 275 24.11 9.63 -4.91
CA GLU A 275 25.15 9.33 -3.92
C GLU A 275 25.48 7.83 -3.83
N ASP A 276 24.48 6.99 -4.06
CA ASP A 276 24.58 5.54 -4.16
C ASP A 276 23.61 4.99 -5.23
N ASP A 277 23.59 3.68 -5.41
CA ASP A 277 22.78 3.03 -6.46
C ASP A 277 21.27 3.10 -6.17
N ALA A 278 20.86 3.10 -4.90
CA ALA A 278 19.46 3.32 -4.50
C ALA A 278 19.01 4.75 -4.88
N ALA A 279 19.83 5.77 -4.64
CA ALA A 279 19.54 7.14 -5.08
C ALA A 279 19.48 7.27 -6.60
N ARG A 280 20.36 6.58 -7.34
CA ARG A 280 20.30 6.57 -8.82
C ARG A 280 19.01 5.96 -9.34
N LEU A 281 18.59 4.83 -8.77
CA LEU A 281 17.31 4.20 -9.09
C LEU A 281 16.14 5.14 -8.78
N ARG A 282 16.09 5.74 -7.58
CA ARG A 282 15.03 6.69 -7.21
C ARG A 282 14.99 7.92 -8.15
N ASN A 283 16.14 8.45 -8.56
CA ASN A 283 16.20 9.56 -9.51
C ASN A 283 15.71 9.18 -10.91
N TYR A 284 15.97 7.96 -11.37
CA TYR A 284 15.34 7.44 -12.59
C TYR A 284 13.83 7.32 -12.45
N LEU A 285 13.35 6.86 -11.29
CA LEU A 285 11.92 6.72 -11.02
C LEU A 285 11.19 8.08 -11.02
N GLN A 286 11.85 9.17 -10.62
CA GLN A 286 11.32 10.53 -10.77
C GLN A 286 11.05 10.89 -12.24
N ASP A 287 12.01 10.61 -13.14
CA ASP A 287 11.84 10.84 -14.58
C ASP A 287 10.79 9.89 -15.19
N ALA A 288 10.77 8.62 -14.76
CA ALA A 288 9.79 7.64 -15.20
C ALA A 288 8.38 8.03 -14.80
N PHE A 289 8.19 8.46 -13.55
CA PHE A 289 6.93 9.02 -13.06
C PHE A 289 6.52 10.18 -13.95
N MET A 290 7.41 11.15 -14.18
CA MET A 290 7.22 12.30 -15.09
C MET A 290 6.98 11.95 -16.56
N ALA A 291 7.23 10.71 -16.95
CA ALA A 291 6.92 10.19 -18.28
C ALA A 291 5.61 9.39 -18.31
N GLY A 292 4.99 9.10 -17.16
CA GLY A 292 3.69 8.43 -17.05
C GLY A 292 3.70 7.07 -16.33
N ALA A 293 4.79 6.71 -15.65
CA ALA A 293 4.84 5.46 -14.88
C ALA A 293 4.02 5.56 -13.59
N HIS A 294 3.33 4.46 -13.23
CA HIS A 294 2.55 4.33 -11.99
C HIS A 294 2.91 3.08 -11.21
N TRP A 295 3.36 2.03 -11.89
CA TRP A 295 3.69 0.75 -11.27
C TRP A 295 5.13 0.39 -11.57
N VAL A 296 5.84 -0.07 -10.55
CA VAL A 296 7.21 -0.54 -10.68
C VAL A 296 7.35 -1.88 -9.97
N LEU A 297 7.66 -2.91 -10.74
CA LEU A 297 8.08 -4.20 -10.21
C LEU A 297 9.60 -4.29 -10.20
N LEU A 298 10.17 -4.38 -9.01
CA LEU A 298 11.60 -4.63 -8.78
C LEU A 298 11.84 -6.15 -8.86
N GLY A 299 12.31 -6.62 -10.01
CA GLY A 299 12.57 -8.03 -10.28
C GLY A 299 14.03 -8.37 -10.02
N GLY A 300 14.37 -8.74 -8.80
CA GLY A 300 15.71 -9.13 -8.41
C GLY A 300 15.93 -8.97 -6.91
N ASP A 301 16.79 -9.83 -6.40
CA ASP A 301 17.24 -9.84 -5.01
C ASP A 301 18.19 -8.66 -4.69
N GLU A 302 18.70 -8.50 -3.46
CA GLU A 302 19.51 -7.33 -3.08
C GLU A 302 20.83 -7.18 -3.85
N ASP A 303 21.36 -8.29 -4.36
CA ASP A 303 22.55 -8.30 -5.21
C ASP A 303 22.28 -7.75 -6.63
N ILE A 304 21.01 -7.66 -7.04
CA ILE A 304 20.57 -7.22 -8.37
C ILE A 304 19.92 -5.84 -8.30
N ILE A 305 18.98 -5.65 -7.37
CA ILE A 305 18.24 -4.40 -7.20
C ILE A 305 18.59 -3.80 -5.84
N PRO A 306 19.12 -2.56 -5.79
CA PRO A 306 19.58 -1.96 -4.55
C PRO A 306 18.46 -1.84 -3.50
N ILE A 307 18.82 -2.04 -2.24
CA ILE A 307 17.97 -1.76 -1.08
C ILE A 307 18.22 -0.33 -0.60
N ARG A 308 17.15 0.37 -0.19
CA ARG A 308 17.27 1.46 0.77
C ARG A 308 16.93 0.95 2.17
N TYR A 309 17.86 1.12 3.09
CA TYR A 309 17.61 0.95 4.51
C TYR A 309 17.11 2.27 5.10
N ALA A 310 16.07 2.21 5.94
CA ALA A 310 15.51 3.36 6.62
C ALA A 310 15.41 3.14 8.13
N TYR A 311 15.49 4.24 8.88
CA TYR A 311 15.40 4.26 10.33
C TYR A 311 14.63 5.50 10.81
N GLN A 312 13.54 5.26 11.52
CA GLN A 312 12.58 6.29 11.92
C GLN A 312 13.03 7.17 13.09
N ALA A 313 13.97 6.71 13.92
CA ALA A 313 14.34 7.42 15.15
C ALA A 313 15.58 8.28 14.92
N ASP A 314 15.56 9.52 15.43
CA ASP A 314 16.70 10.43 15.29
C ASP A 314 17.91 9.92 16.09
N VAL A 315 19.00 9.65 15.39
CA VAL A 315 20.26 9.16 15.94
C VAL A 315 21.39 10.11 15.60
N SER A 316 22.58 9.80 16.11
CA SER A 316 23.81 10.57 15.80
C SER A 316 24.85 9.71 15.09
N LYS A 317 24.48 8.46 14.80
CA LYS A 317 25.30 7.41 14.22
C LYS A 317 24.38 6.39 13.57
N THR A 318 24.77 5.92 12.39
CA THR A 318 24.09 4.84 11.68
C THR A 318 23.85 3.62 12.58
N PRO A 319 22.60 3.14 12.72
CA PRO A 319 22.27 1.92 13.44
C PRO A 319 22.88 0.67 12.79
N ASN A 320 22.87 -0.48 13.48
CA ASN A 320 23.27 -1.72 12.83
C ASN A 320 22.27 -2.09 11.72
N LEU A 321 22.70 -2.88 10.74
CA LEU A 321 21.85 -3.30 9.63
C LEU A 321 20.58 -4.05 10.08
N CYS A 322 20.71 -4.89 11.12
CA CYS A 322 19.59 -5.62 11.72
C CYS A 322 18.59 -4.70 12.44
N ASP A 323 18.98 -3.47 12.72
CA ASP A 323 18.14 -2.45 13.35
C ASP A 323 17.53 -1.49 12.32
N GLN A 324 17.72 -1.73 11.02
CA GLN A 324 17.18 -0.88 9.94
C GLN A 324 16.18 -1.67 9.09
N GLN A 325 15.12 -1.00 8.67
CA GLN A 325 14.06 -1.57 7.84
C GLN A 325 14.46 -1.52 6.36
N ILE A 326 14.18 -2.58 5.59
CA ILE A 326 14.23 -2.50 4.12
C ILE A 326 13.01 -1.69 3.68
N CYS A 327 13.23 -0.58 2.96
CA CYS A 327 12.20 0.41 2.69
C CYS A 327 11.96 0.62 1.20
N ASP A 328 11.04 -0.15 0.60
CA ASP A 328 10.62 0.09 -0.80
C ASP A 328 9.69 1.32 -0.91
N LEU A 329 9.19 1.85 0.21
CA LEU A 329 8.51 3.15 0.26
C LEU A 329 9.44 4.28 -0.23
N TYR A 330 10.75 4.18 -0.03
CA TYR A 330 11.74 5.14 -0.57
C TYR A 330 11.67 5.26 -2.10
N TYR A 331 11.36 4.16 -2.80
CA TYR A 331 11.18 4.16 -4.26
C TYR A 331 9.79 4.62 -4.68
N SER A 332 8.84 4.72 -3.74
CA SER A 332 7.46 5.15 -3.99
C SER A 332 7.26 6.64 -3.71
N ASP A 333 7.85 7.15 -2.62
CA ASP A 333 7.95 8.57 -2.28
C ASP A 333 9.06 9.18 -3.14
N LEU A 334 8.69 10.02 -4.09
CA LEU A 334 9.60 10.62 -5.06
C LEU A 334 9.85 12.11 -4.81
N THR A 335 9.15 12.73 -3.84
CA THR A 335 9.29 14.16 -3.55
C THR A 335 9.85 14.49 -2.17
N GLY A 336 9.85 13.55 -1.23
CA GLY A 336 10.46 13.66 0.09
C GLY A 336 11.99 13.69 0.05
N ASP A 337 12.58 14.36 1.03
CA ASP A 337 14.03 14.35 1.25
C ASP A 337 14.34 13.39 2.40
N TRP A 338 14.87 12.22 2.05
CA TRP A 338 15.03 11.11 2.98
C TRP A 338 16.33 11.15 3.78
N ASP A 339 17.27 12.05 3.48
CA ASP A 339 18.54 12.25 4.20
C ASP A 339 18.84 13.77 4.21
N TYR A 340 17.94 14.53 4.83
CA TYR A 340 17.91 15.99 4.72
C TYR A 340 19.10 16.65 5.44
N ASP A 341 19.59 16.05 6.52
CA ASP A 341 20.78 16.55 7.22
C ASP A 341 22.10 16.02 6.64
N GLY A 342 22.01 15.14 5.65
CA GLY A 342 23.15 14.55 4.95
C GLY A 342 24.04 13.75 5.89
N ASP A 343 23.45 13.17 6.93
CA ASP A 343 24.13 12.38 7.92
C ASP A 343 24.21 10.89 7.54
N GLY A 344 23.48 10.48 6.48
CA GLY A 344 23.49 9.13 5.89
C GLY A 344 22.60 8.12 6.62
N VAL A 345 21.73 8.57 7.52
CA VAL A 345 20.66 7.77 8.12
C VAL A 345 19.34 8.20 7.50
N TYR A 346 18.72 7.32 6.73
CA TYR A 346 17.55 7.72 5.94
C TYR A 346 16.23 7.55 6.71
N GLY A 347 15.37 8.56 6.67
CA GLY A 347 13.97 8.48 7.12
C GLY A 347 13.73 8.87 8.58
N GLU A 348 14.68 9.55 9.22
CA GLU A 348 14.56 10.00 10.60
C GLU A 348 13.35 10.94 10.79
N MET A 349 12.66 10.81 11.93
CA MET A 349 11.38 11.49 12.11
C MET A 349 11.48 13.01 12.13
N ASN A 350 12.54 13.56 12.74
CA ASN A 350 12.71 14.98 12.96
C ASN A 350 13.95 15.57 12.25
N SER A 351 14.94 14.74 11.91
CA SER A 351 16.10 15.18 11.10
C SER A 351 15.77 15.22 9.60
N ASP A 352 14.97 14.27 9.12
CA ASP A 352 14.63 14.11 7.71
C ASP A 352 13.23 14.61 7.33
N GLN A 353 12.96 14.62 6.03
CA GLN A 353 11.70 15.07 5.45
C GLN A 353 11.14 14.08 4.41
N PRO A 354 11.05 12.75 4.72
CA PRO A 354 10.25 11.86 3.89
C PRO A 354 8.80 12.33 3.94
N ASP A 355 8.14 12.39 2.79
CA ASP A 355 6.75 12.84 2.72
C ASP A 355 5.76 11.68 2.94
N LEU A 356 6.21 10.42 2.77
CA LEU A 356 5.43 9.19 2.98
C LEU A 356 4.24 9.02 2.03
N PHE A 357 4.13 9.84 0.99
CA PHE A 357 3.08 9.75 -0.02
C PHE A 357 3.64 9.07 -1.28
N PRO A 358 2.99 8.03 -1.80
CA PRO A 358 3.48 7.33 -2.97
C PRO A 358 3.10 8.08 -4.27
N GLU A 359 4.10 8.48 -5.07
CA GLU A 359 3.89 8.92 -6.46
C GLU A 359 3.72 7.73 -7.41
N ILE A 360 4.47 6.64 -7.12
CA ILE A 360 4.42 5.37 -7.85
C ILE A 360 4.20 4.23 -6.85
N TYR A 361 3.64 3.12 -7.33
CA TYR A 361 3.40 1.92 -6.54
C TYR A 361 4.45 0.88 -6.83
N VAL A 362 5.19 0.50 -5.79
CA VAL A 362 6.31 -0.45 -5.88
C VAL A 362 5.91 -1.80 -5.31
N GLY A 363 6.34 -2.86 -5.97
CA GLY A 363 6.42 -4.21 -5.41
C GLY A 363 7.71 -4.89 -5.85
N ARG A 364 8.12 -5.93 -5.14
CA ARG A 364 9.40 -6.61 -5.35
C ARG A 364 9.25 -8.11 -5.52
N VAL A 365 10.01 -8.70 -6.43
CA VAL A 365 10.21 -10.15 -6.52
C VAL A 365 11.71 -10.38 -6.36
N PRO A 366 12.18 -10.72 -5.14
CA PRO A 366 13.60 -10.85 -4.83
C PRO A 366 14.12 -12.19 -5.33
N ALA A 367 14.08 -12.40 -6.65
CA ALA A 367 14.57 -13.62 -7.28
C ALA A 367 16.08 -13.48 -7.53
N GLU A 368 16.82 -14.53 -7.23
CA GLU A 368 18.26 -14.62 -7.47
C GLU A 368 18.58 -15.18 -8.86
N ASN A 369 17.65 -15.95 -9.44
CA ASN A 369 17.92 -16.76 -10.63
C ASN A 369 16.68 -16.99 -11.53
N SER A 370 16.94 -17.48 -12.74
CA SER A 370 15.92 -17.76 -13.76
C SER A 370 14.82 -18.72 -13.31
N GLU A 371 15.13 -19.72 -12.48
CA GLU A 371 14.13 -20.73 -12.05
C GLU A 371 13.08 -20.08 -11.14
N GLU A 372 13.51 -19.24 -10.21
CA GLU A 372 12.63 -18.49 -9.31
C GLU A 372 11.72 -17.51 -10.05
N VAL A 373 12.28 -16.81 -11.04
CA VAL A 373 11.49 -15.93 -11.91
C VAL A 373 10.44 -16.72 -12.68
N GLN A 374 10.82 -17.85 -13.28
CA GLN A 374 9.88 -18.70 -14.02
C GLN A 374 8.74 -19.19 -13.11
N ILE A 375 9.06 -19.68 -11.91
CA ILE A 375 8.07 -20.11 -10.92
C ILE A 375 7.12 -18.96 -10.55
N TRP A 376 7.66 -17.78 -10.24
CA TRP A 376 6.82 -16.65 -9.86
C TRP A 376 5.92 -16.18 -11.02
N VAL A 377 6.48 -16.09 -12.24
CA VAL A 377 5.75 -15.69 -13.46
C VAL A 377 4.63 -16.67 -13.77
N GLU A 378 4.86 -17.98 -13.67
CA GLU A 378 3.83 -19.01 -13.88
C GLU A 378 2.67 -18.82 -12.90
N LYS A 379 2.97 -18.57 -11.62
CA LYS A 379 1.93 -18.35 -10.60
C LYS A 379 1.14 -17.07 -10.82
N ALA A 380 1.83 -15.96 -11.12
CA ALA A 380 1.19 -14.67 -11.35
C ALA A 380 0.30 -14.70 -12.62
N LEU A 381 0.77 -15.35 -13.69
CA LEU A 381 -0.02 -15.53 -14.91
C LEU A 381 -1.27 -16.37 -14.63
N LEU A 382 -1.14 -17.50 -13.92
CA LEU A 382 -2.30 -18.34 -13.61
C LEU A 382 -3.30 -17.61 -12.73
N TYR A 383 -2.84 -16.89 -11.70
CA TYR A 383 -3.69 -16.12 -10.82
C TYR A 383 -4.51 -15.06 -11.57
N GLU A 384 -3.89 -14.32 -12.49
CA GLU A 384 -4.57 -13.26 -13.24
C GLU A 384 -5.45 -13.77 -14.39
N GLN A 385 -5.09 -14.89 -15.02
CA GLN A 385 -5.77 -15.38 -16.23
C GLN A 385 -6.83 -16.44 -15.94
N ASN A 386 -6.56 -17.38 -15.04
CA ASN A 386 -7.43 -18.54 -14.78
C ASN A 386 -7.14 -19.18 -13.41
N PRO A 387 -7.41 -18.48 -12.30
CA PRO A 387 -7.03 -18.91 -10.95
C PRO A 387 -7.58 -20.30 -10.62
N GLY A 388 -6.75 -21.17 -10.02
CA GLY A 388 -7.16 -22.53 -9.65
C GLY A 388 -7.58 -23.40 -10.85
N HIS A 389 -7.12 -23.08 -12.06
CA HIS A 389 -7.50 -23.75 -13.31
C HIS A 389 -9.02 -23.82 -13.54
N GLY A 390 -9.77 -22.80 -13.09
CA GLY A 390 -11.22 -22.75 -13.24
C GLY A 390 -11.99 -23.11 -11.96
N ASP A 391 -11.33 -23.61 -10.91
CA ASP A 391 -11.92 -23.73 -9.59
C ASP A 391 -11.75 -22.43 -8.81
N TYR A 392 -12.70 -21.52 -8.98
CA TYR A 392 -12.68 -20.21 -8.34
C TYR A 392 -13.24 -20.18 -6.91
N SER A 393 -13.69 -21.32 -6.39
CA SER A 393 -14.43 -21.39 -5.11
C SER A 393 -13.63 -20.90 -3.91
N TYR A 394 -12.30 -20.87 -4.03
CA TYR A 394 -11.41 -20.44 -2.96
C TYR A 394 -11.26 -18.92 -2.86
N LEU A 395 -11.52 -18.16 -3.92
CA LEU A 395 -11.21 -16.73 -4.00
C LEU A 395 -12.03 -15.87 -3.02
N ALA A 396 -13.27 -16.27 -2.74
CA ALA A 396 -14.14 -15.60 -1.75
C ALA A 396 -13.99 -16.18 -0.32
N ARG A 397 -12.80 -16.71 0.01
CA ARG A 397 -12.48 -17.27 1.32
C ARG A 397 -11.23 -16.62 1.90
N ALA A 398 -11.28 -16.30 3.20
CA ALA A 398 -10.14 -15.79 3.94
C ALA A 398 -9.85 -16.66 5.17
N LEU A 399 -8.57 -16.93 5.43
CA LEU A 399 -8.10 -17.64 6.62
C LEU A 399 -7.31 -16.69 7.50
N ILE A 400 -7.70 -16.61 8.77
CA ILE A 400 -6.96 -15.87 9.79
C ILE A 400 -6.30 -16.85 10.76
N ILE A 401 -4.98 -16.78 10.83
CA ILE A 401 -4.14 -17.58 11.75
C ILE A 401 -3.73 -16.64 12.89
N SER A 402 -3.96 -17.00 14.15
CA SER A 402 -3.74 -16.07 15.27
C SER A 402 -3.33 -16.79 16.54
N ALA A 403 -2.31 -16.25 17.21
CA ALA A 403 -1.82 -16.74 18.50
C ALA A 403 -1.47 -15.59 19.44
N ASP A 404 -1.15 -15.93 20.68
CA ASP A 404 -0.56 -15.05 21.69
C ASP A 404 -1.39 -13.77 21.93
N GLN A 405 -0.75 -12.59 21.97
CA GLN A 405 -1.40 -11.32 22.31
C GLN A 405 -2.49 -10.97 21.29
N MET A 406 -2.24 -11.16 19.99
CA MET A 406 -3.17 -10.86 18.90
C MET A 406 -4.48 -11.65 19.04
N ARG A 407 -4.37 -12.91 19.48
CA ARG A 407 -5.53 -13.74 19.79
C ARG A 407 -6.30 -13.16 20.96
N ASP A 408 -5.65 -12.89 22.09
CA ASP A 408 -6.32 -12.44 23.31
C ASP A 408 -6.85 -11.00 23.23
N LEU A 409 -6.31 -10.19 22.32
CA LEU A 409 -6.83 -8.88 21.94
C LEU A 409 -8.02 -8.96 20.99
N ASN A 410 -8.43 -10.15 20.55
CA ASN A 410 -9.50 -10.40 19.58
C ASN A 410 -9.27 -9.75 18.21
N GLU A 411 -8.03 -9.46 17.83
CA GLU A 411 -7.69 -8.79 16.58
C GLU A 411 -8.17 -9.61 15.37
N HIS A 412 -8.02 -10.93 15.41
CA HIS A 412 -8.57 -11.85 14.39
C HIS A 412 -10.10 -11.75 14.22
N ILE A 413 -10.86 -11.47 15.29
CA ILE A 413 -12.32 -11.30 15.24
C ILE A 413 -12.67 -9.93 14.64
N GLU A 414 -11.95 -8.88 15.02
CA GLU A 414 -12.16 -7.52 14.50
C GLU A 414 -11.76 -7.42 13.02
N LEU A 415 -10.62 -8.03 12.66
CA LEU A 415 -10.13 -8.07 11.28
C LEU A 415 -11.14 -8.76 10.35
N ALA A 416 -11.74 -9.87 10.79
CA ALA A 416 -12.76 -10.59 10.02
C ALA A 416 -13.99 -9.74 9.68
N GLN A 417 -14.33 -8.75 10.49
CA GLN A 417 -15.46 -7.84 10.23
C GLN A 417 -15.18 -6.84 9.11
N THR A 418 -13.91 -6.73 8.69
CA THR A 418 -13.46 -5.80 7.65
C THR A 418 -13.56 -6.40 6.25
N PHE A 419 -13.60 -7.74 6.14
CA PHE A 419 -13.81 -8.42 4.88
C PHE A 419 -15.21 -8.18 4.31
N PRO A 420 -15.40 -8.31 2.98
CA PRO A 420 -16.71 -8.26 2.36
C PRO A 420 -17.70 -9.24 3.01
N ALA A 421 -18.96 -8.83 3.13
CA ALA A 421 -19.98 -9.61 3.85
C ALA A 421 -20.31 -10.97 3.21
N ASP A 422 -19.96 -11.17 1.94
CA ASP A 422 -20.12 -12.41 1.18
C ASP A 422 -18.92 -13.35 1.27
N PHE A 423 -17.82 -12.94 1.92
CA PHE A 423 -16.68 -13.81 2.15
C PHE A 423 -16.95 -14.82 3.26
N PHE A 424 -16.41 -16.03 3.07
CA PHE A 424 -16.24 -16.97 4.17
C PHE A 424 -14.89 -16.71 4.84
N VAL A 425 -14.94 -16.13 6.05
CA VAL A 425 -13.74 -15.86 6.86
C VAL A 425 -13.66 -16.87 8.01
N ASP A 426 -12.56 -17.62 8.08
CA ASP A 426 -12.31 -18.54 9.18
C ASP A 426 -11.38 -17.94 10.21
N ILE A 427 -11.92 -17.75 11.40
CA ILE A 427 -11.26 -17.14 12.56
C ILE A 427 -11.03 -18.14 13.69
N SER A 428 -11.29 -19.44 13.47
CA SER A 428 -11.51 -20.39 14.57
C SER A 428 -10.59 -21.59 14.51
N ARG A 429 -10.42 -22.21 13.34
CA ARG A 429 -9.63 -23.45 13.21
C ARG A 429 -8.13 -23.22 13.31
N CYS A 430 -7.68 -21.97 13.14
CA CYS A 430 -6.30 -21.55 13.27
C CYS A 430 -6.13 -20.40 14.29
N ALA A 431 -7.03 -20.31 15.27
CA ALA A 431 -6.87 -19.43 16.42
C ALA A 431 -6.43 -20.23 17.66
N GLU A 432 -5.53 -19.66 18.45
CA GLU A 432 -4.97 -20.32 19.62
C GLU A 432 -6.00 -20.56 20.72
N GLU A 433 -5.99 -21.75 21.33
CA GLU A 433 -6.91 -22.14 22.40
C GLU A 433 -6.20 -22.77 23.60
N PRO A 434 -6.67 -22.52 24.84
CA PRO A 434 -7.85 -21.73 25.19
C PRO A 434 -7.62 -20.20 25.21
N SER A 435 -6.35 -19.78 25.14
CA SER A 435 -5.92 -18.38 25.10
C SER A 435 -4.45 -18.24 24.77
N GLY A 436 -4.04 -17.04 24.34
CA GLY A 436 -2.62 -16.69 24.16
C GLY A 436 -1.81 -16.73 25.45
N ALA A 437 -2.45 -16.41 26.58
CA ALA A 437 -1.84 -16.55 27.90
C ALA A 437 -1.74 -17.99 28.42
N ALA A 438 -2.25 -18.99 27.69
CA ALA A 438 -2.36 -20.34 28.26
C ALA A 438 -0.97 -20.98 28.44
N PRO A 439 -0.68 -21.60 29.59
CA PRO A 439 0.58 -22.33 29.76
C PRO A 439 0.62 -23.64 28.96
N ASP A 440 -0.54 -24.17 28.59
CA ASP A 440 -0.70 -25.44 27.87
C ASP A 440 -1.67 -25.23 26.67
N PRO A 441 -1.25 -24.55 25.58
CA PRO A 441 -2.08 -24.36 24.40
C PRO A 441 -2.36 -25.70 23.71
N THR A 442 -3.53 -25.80 23.08
CA THR A 442 -4.04 -27.06 22.52
C THR A 442 -4.17 -27.05 20.99
N GLN A 443 -4.22 -25.85 20.40
CA GLN A 443 -4.25 -25.61 18.96
C GLN A 443 -3.87 -24.15 18.68
N PRO A 444 -3.54 -23.78 17.43
CA PRO A 444 -3.24 -24.68 16.32
C PRO A 444 -1.76 -25.07 16.28
N ILE A 445 -1.49 -26.39 16.20
CA ILE A 445 -0.19 -26.83 15.71
C ILE A 445 -0.07 -26.53 14.22
N ALA A 446 1.15 -26.31 13.72
CA ALA A 446 1.42 -25.96 12.33
C ALA A 446 0.94 -27.05 11.33
N GLU A 447 0.87 -28.32 11.74
CA GLU A 447 0.24 -29.37 10.92
C GLU A 447 -1.25 -29.11 10.67
N THR A 448 -1.98 -28.63 11.69
CA THR A 448 -3.38 -28.21 11.56
C THR A 448 -3.49 -27.04 10.61
N VAL A 449 -2.59 -26.04 10.74
CA VAL A 449 -2.55 -24.88 9.83
C VAL A 449 -2.39 -25.33 8.39
N VAL A 450 -1.42 -26.21 8.09
CA VAL A 450 -1.23 -26.77 6.73
C VAL A 450 -2.47 -27.50 6.24
N SER A 451 -3.09 -28.32 7.09
CA SER A 451 -4.31 -29.04 6.72
C SER A 451 -5.45 -28.09 6.34
N VAL A 452 -5.60 -26.99 7.07
CA VAL A 452 -6.63 -25.97 6.79
C VAL A 452 -6.26 -25.18 5.54
N MET A 453 -5.01 -24.75 5.37
CA MET A 453 -4.54 -24.05 4.17
C MET A 453 -4.78 -24.86 2.90
N ASN A 454 -4.61 -26.19 2.96
CA ASN A 454 -4.85 -27.11 1.84
C ASN A 454 -6.32 -27.18 1.37
N GLU A 455 -7.26 -26.58 2.09
CA GLU A 455 -8.66 -26.45 1.64
C GLU A 455 -8.85 -25.37 0.55
N GLY A 456 -7.87 -24.46 0.40
CA GLY A 456 -7.88 -23.36 -0.56
C GLY A 456 -8.51 -22.07 -0.01
N TRP A 457 -7.78 -20.96 -0.11
CA TRP A 457 -8.15 -19.64 0.40
C TRP A 457 -7.64 -18.54 -0.55
N GLY A 458 -8.48 -17.56 -0.87
CA GLY A 458 -8.09 -16.43 -1.72
C GLY A 458 -7.16 -15.47 -0.99
N PHE A 459 -7.39 -15.33 0.32
CA PHE A 459 -6.60 -14.51 1.22
C PHE A 459 -6.21 -15.30 2.47
N ILE A 460 -4.94 -15.20 2.87
CA ILE A 460 -4.45 -15.78 4.12
C ILE A 460 -3.73 -14.68 4.87
N THR A 461 -4.02 -14.56 6.16
CA THR A 461 -3.27 -13.67 7.05
C THR A 461 -2.87 -14.37 8.33
N ASN A 462 -1.71 -13.98 8.86
CA ASN A 462 -1.21 -14.48 10.12
C ASN A 462 -0.85 -13.35 11.09
N LEU A 463 -1.46 -13.43 12.27
CA LEU A 463 -1.27 -12.53 13.40
C LEU A 463 -0.47 -13.30 14.45
N ASN A 464 0.83 -13.48 14.17
CA ASN A 464 1.72 -14.31 14.99
C ASN A 464 3.10 -13.67 15.13
N HIS A 465 3.86 -14.09 16.13
CA HIS A 465 5.29 -13.83 16.21
C HIS A 465 6.08 -14.65 15.19
N GLY A 466 7.21 -14.14 14.71
CA GLY A 466 8.06 -14.87 13.78
C GLY A 466 9.53 -14.48 13.81
N ASN A 467 10.25 -15.07 12.89
CA ASN A 467 11.63 -14.78 12.52
C ASN A 467 11.76 -14.93 11.00
N PHE A 468 12.96 -14.68 10.47
CA PHE A 468 13.30 -14.80 9.05
C PHE A 468 12.71 -16.02 8.33
N TYR A 469 12.59 -17.17 9.00
CA TYR A 469 12.28 -18.44 8.33
C TYR A 469 10.97 -19.11 8.76
N ALA A 470 10.29 -18.58 9.78
CA ALA A 470 9.08 -19.17 10.34
C ALA A 470 8.30 -18.22 11.22
N TYR A 471 7.03 -18.55 11.44
CA TYR A 471 6.23 -17.97 12.50
C TYR A 471 5.67 -19.04 13.46
N SER A 472 5.37 -18.62 14.69
CA SER A 472 4.81 -19.46 15.75
C SER A 472 3.30 -19.56 15.60
N THR A 473 2.76 -20.75 15.30
CA THR A 473 1.31 -20.94 15.17
C THR A 473 0.61 -21.09 16.51
N MET A 474 1.35 -21.53 17.55
CA MET A 474 0.92 -21.55 18.94
C MET A 474 2.14 -21.61 19.88
N SER A 475 2.00 -21.06 21.08
CA SER A 475 3.03 -20.99 22.12
C SER A 475 2.43 -20.88 23.53
N PRO A 476 3.08 -21.47 24.55
CA PRO A 476 2.76 -21.15 25.94
C PRO A 476 3.00 -19.67 26.30
N ASN A 477 2.24 -19.15 27.26
CA ASN A 477 2.49 -17.89 28.00
C ASN A 477 2.98 -16.70 27.15
N TYR A 478 2.40 -16.46 25.96
CA TYR A 478 2.86 -15.43 25.02
C TYR A 478 4.29 -15.69 24.49
N ASN A 479 4.38 -16.51 23.45
CA ASN A 479 5.60 -16.78 22.70
C ASN A 479 6.71 -17.51 23.49
N ASP A 480 6.41 -18.21 24.58
CA ASP A 480 7.40 -19.07 25.26
C ASP A 480 7.65 -20.38 24.49
N ALA A 481 8.78 -21.02 24.76
CA ALA A 481 9.07 -22.36 24.27
C ALA A 481 8.40 -23.44 25.14
N PRO A 482 8.00 -24.60 24.58
CA PRO A 482 8.15 -24.99 23.17
C PRO A 482 7.07 -24.38 22.27
N ARG A 483 7.50 -23.93 21.08
CA ARG A 483 6.63 -23.32 20.06
C ARG A 483 6.30 -24.32 18.96
N SER A 484 5.10 -24.22 18.39
CA SER A 484 4.77 -24.89 17.13
C SER A 484 5.10 -23.95 15.98
N PHE A 485 6.13 -24.28 15.19
CA PHE A 485 6.58 -23.42 14.09
C PHE A 485 6.00 -23.84 12.75
N PHE A 486 5.56 -22.86 11.97
CA PHE A 486 5.33 -23.03 10.53
C PHE A 486 6.50 -22.43 9.75
N TRP A 487 7.27 -23.30 9.12
CA TRP A 487 8.52 -22.95 8.44
C TRP A 487 8.35 -22.74 6.94
N GLY A 488 9.23 -21.94 6.34
CA GLY A 488 9.29 -21.77 4.89
C GLY A 488 9.63 -23.08 4.16
N ASP A 489 10.68 -23.78 4.58
CA ASP A 489 11.34 -24.76 3.70
C ASP A 489 11.99 -25.98 4.39
N THR A 490 11.66 -26.30 5.65
CA THR A 490 12.21 -27.52 6.29
C THR A 490 11.52 -28.80 5.81
N LEU A 491 12.31 -29.87 5.63
CA LEU A 491 11.81 -31.21 5.25
C LEU A 491 11.36 -32.06 6.44
N ASN A 492 11.98 -31.85 7.60
CA ASN A 492 11.75 -32.65 8.81
C ASN A 492 11.27 -31.74 9.95
N PRO A 493 10.06 -31.19 9.87
CA PRO A 493 9.48 -30.51 11.01
C PRO A 493 9.16 -31.55 12.11
N ASP A 494 9.56 -31.27 13.34
CA ASP A 494 9.29 -32.11 14.52
C ASP A 494 8.43 -31.35 15.55
N ASN A 495 7.86 -32.06 16.52
CA ASN A 495 7.13 -31.49 17.68
C ASN A 495 5.95 -30.58 17.32
N GLY A 496 5.13 -30.99 16.35
CA GLY A 496 3.95 -30.23 15.91
C GLY A 496 4.27 -29.06 14.99
N ALA A 497 5.53 -28.89 14.56
CA ALA A 497 5.88 -27.98 13.48
C ALA A 497 5.41 -28.51 12.11
N SER A 498 5.37 -27.64 11.11
CA SER A 498 5.15 -28.01 9.69
C SER A 498 5.84 -26.99 8.78
N SER A 499 5.71 -27.13 7.46
CA SER A 499 6.29 -26.17 6.51
C SER A 499 5.51 -26.00 5.21
N LEU A 500 5.78 -24.92 4.47
CA LEU A 500 5.15 -24.68 3.15
C LEU A 500 5.39 -25.84 2.17
N THR A 501 6.44 -26.64 2.38
CA THR A 501 6.72 -27.86 1.60
C THR A 501 5.63 -28.93 1.73
N ARG A 502 4.78 -28.83 2.76
CA ARG A 502 3.66 -29.74 3.03
C ARG A 502 2.32 -29.20 2.52
N LEU A 503 2.28 -28.00 1.93
CA LEU A 503 1.11 -27.53 1.20
C LEU A 503 0.89 -28.39 -0.05
N ALA A 504 -0.37 -28.59 -0.40
CA ALA A 504 -0.79 -29.34 -1.58
C ALA A 504 -0.44 -28.57 -2.86
N GLU A 505 0.03 -29.32 -3.86
CA GLU A 505 0.18 -28.86 -5.26
C GLU A 505 -1.24 -28.72 -5.84
N SER A 506 -1.80 -27.53 -5.73
CA SER A 506 -3.23 -27.30 -5.97
C SER A 506 -3.53 -26.16 -6.93
N ASP A 507 -2.53 -25.32 -7.22
CA ASP A 507 -2.67 -24.13 -8.06
C ASP A 507 -3.73 -23.11 -7.59
N LYS A 508 -4.20 -23.28 -6.35
CA LYS A 508 -5.09 -22.36 -5.64
C LYS A 508 -4.26 -21.34 -4.88
N TYR A 509 -3.72 -20.39 -5.63
CA TYR A 509 -2.77 -19.43 -5.10
C TYR A 509 -3.42 -18.35 -4.24
N SER A 510 -2.93 -18.18 -3.01
CA SER A 510 -3.43 -17.16 -2.09
C SER A 510 -2.63 -15.87 -2.17
N ILE A 511 -3.27 -14.75 -1.82
CA ILE A 511 -2.55 -13.56 -1.39
C ILE A 511 -2.28 -13.71 0.11
N TYR A 512 -1.04 -13.48 0.56
CA TYR A 512 -0.64 -13.70 1.94
C TYR A 512 -0.24 -12.38 2.62
N TYR A 513 -0.81 -12.06 3.77
CA TYR A 513 -0.45 -10.89 4.58
C TYR A 513 0.10 -11.32 5.95
N SER A 514 1.23 -10.78 6.40
CA SER A 514 1.90 -11.24 7.62
C SER A 514 2.30 -10.11 8.57
N PHE A 515 1.96 -10.28 9.86
CA PHE A 515 2.44 -9.44 10.95
C PHE A 515 3.73 -9.92 11.60
N SER A 516 4.16 -11.11 11.23
CA SER A 516 5.30 -11.74 11.87
C SER A 516 6.57 -10.94 11.61
N CYS A 517 7.41 -10.86 12.64
CA CYS A 517 8.74 -10.29 12.49
C CYS A 517 9.55 -11.09 11.45
N GLU A 518 10.32 -10.36 10.67
CA GLU A 518 11.48 -10.75 9.88
C GLU A 518 11.19 -11.73 8.74
N VAL A 519 9.97 -12.25 8.62
CA VAL A 519 9.56 -13.24 7.61
C VAL A 519 9.87 -12.82 6.18
N ALA A 520 10.07 -11.52 5.93
CA ALA A 520 10.42 -10.97 4.64
C ALA A 520 11.75 -10.19 4.61
N GLY A 521 12.63 -10.38 5.61
CA GLY A 521 13.98 -9.80 5.65
C GLY A 521 14.95 -10.56 4.74
N PHE A 522 14.73 -10.48 3.44
CA PHE A 522 15.44 -11.26 2.42
C PHE A 522 16.96 -11.01 2.41
N ASP A 523 17.40 -9.82 2.82
CA ASP A 523 18.82 -9.47 2.94
C ASP A 523 19.63 -10.28 4.00
N PHE A 524 18.96 -11.14 4.79
CA PHE A 524 19.59 -12.02 5.79
C PHE A 524 19.64 -13.49 5.38
N ASP A 525 19.11 -13.84 4.22
CA ASP A 525 19.06 -15.22 3.73
C ASP A 525 20.50 -15.79 3.48
N LYS A 526 21.44 -14.94 3.04
CA LYS A 526 22.85 -15.28 2.79
C LYS A 526 23.77 -15.14 4.02
N GLU A 527 23.44 -14.28 4.97
CA GLU A 527 24.31 -13.99 6.12
C GLU A 527 24.23 -15.05 7.22
N VAL A 528 23.07 -15.69 7.39
CA VAL A 528 22.82 -16.63 8.49
C VAL A 528 22.93 -18.06 8.00
N VAL A 529 24.11 -18.67 8.16
CA VAL A 529 24.31 -20.09 7.88
C VAL A 529 23.34 -20.92 8.72
N ARG A 530 22.43 -21.61 8.05
CA ARG A 530 21.35 -22.38 8.69
C ARG A 530 21.64 -23.89 8.65
N PRO A 531 22.20 -24.49 9.72
CA PRO A 531 22.60 -25.89 9.69
C PRO A 531 21.41 -26.85 9.77
N GLY A 532 20.82 -27.16 8.60
CA GLY A 532 19.94 -28.30 8.29
C GLY A 532 18.62 -28.47 9.09
N PRO A 533 17.65 -29.24 8.58
CA PRO A 533 17.47 -29.77 7.22
C PRO A 533 16.52 -28.86 6.39
N PHE A 534 17.03 -27.69 5.99
CA PHE A 534 16.35 -26.73 5.13
C PHE A 534 16.71 -26.98 3.66
N ILE A 535 15.76 -26.71 2.75
CA ILE A 535 15.95 -26.96 1.31
C ILE A 535 16.75 -25.80 0.67
N THR A 536 16.53 -24.59 1.16
CA THR A 536 17.04 -23.33 0.64
C THR A 536 17.56 -22.46 1.80
N ASN A 537 18.15 -21.32 1.47
CA ASN A 537 18.46 -20.28 2.45
C ASN A 537 17.35 -19.24 2.59
N HIS A 538 16.35 -19.30 1.69
CA HIS A 538 15.19 -18.43 1.63
C HIS A 538 14.57 -18.17 3.00
N THR A 539 14.22 -16.91 3.21
CA THR A 539 13.24 -16.49 4.21
C THR A 539 11.88 -17.16 4.00
N PHE A 540 10.97 -17.00 4.96
CA PHE A 540 9.62 -17.53 4.84
C PHE A 540 8.90 -16.97 3.59
N MET A 541 9.06 -15.66 3.32
CA MET A 541 8.49 -14.97 2.17
C MET A 541 9.05 -15.50 0.84
N GLU A 542 10.37 -15.64 0.69
CA GLU A 542 10.97 -16.17 -0.54
C GLU A 542 10.54 -17.64 -0.77
N ALA A 543 10.49 -18.44 0.30
CA ALA A 543 9.95 -19.79 0.23
C ALA A 543 8.46 -19.81 -0.18
N TYR A 544 7.69 -18.77 0.17
CA TYR A 544 6.31 -18.62 -0.29
C TYR A 544 6.23 -18.27 -1.78
N LEU A 545 7.06 -17.34 -2.25
CA LEU A 545 7.08 -16.90 -3.64
C LEU A 545 7.71 -17.90 -4.61
N PHE A 546 8.68 -18.70 -4.19
CA PHE A 546 9.47 -19.53 -5.10
C PHE A 546 9.20 -21.04 -4.99
N ARG A 547 8.13 -21.42 -4.30
CA ARG A 547 7.63 -22.80 -4.37
C ARG A 547 6.67 -22.98 -5.56
N PRO A 548 6.91 -23.97 -6.44
CA PRO A 548 6.01 -24.26 -7.55
C PRO A 548 4.71 -24.90 -7.07
N ASP A 549 3.64 -24.67 -7.85
CA ASP A 549 2.31 -25.29 -7.77
C ASP A 549 1.55 -25.12 -6.43
N ARG A 550 2.09 -24.30 -5.52
CA ARG A 550 1.54 -24.04 -4.19
C ARG A 550 1.84 -22.61 -3.72
N ALA A 551 1.39 -22.28 -2.51
CA ALA A 551 1.56 -20.96 -1.91
C ALA A 551 0.89 -19.86 -2.78
N GLY A 552 1.59 -18.79 -3.15
CA GLY A 552 0.99 -17.71 -3.93
C GLY A 552 1.97 -16.77 -4.62
N PRO A 553 1.47 -15.84 -5.45
CA PRO A 553 2.29 -14.87 -6.19
C PRO A 553 2.58 -13.58 -5.42
N ALA A 554 1.94 -13.37 -4.26
CA ALA A 554 2.13 -12.15 -3.47
C ALA A 554 2.17 -12.43 -1.98
N PHE A 555 3.10 -11.76 -1.31
CA PHE A 555 3.30 -11.80 0.13
C PHE A 555 3.51 -10.36 0.63
N PHE A 556 2.81 -9.99 1.69
CA PHE A 556 3.07 -8.75 2.42
C PHE A 556 3.65 -9.11 3.78
N GLY A 557 4.75 -8.46 4.17
CA GLY A 557 5.31 -8.73 5.48
C GLY A 557 6.46 -7.83 5.90
N ASN A 558 6.79 -7.94 7.18
CA ASN A 558 7.84 -7.16 7.82
C ASN A 558 9.23 -7.71 7.48
N THR A 559 10.15 -6.79 7.19
CA THR A 559 11.56 -7.08 6.89
C THR A 559 12.41 -7.13 8.16
N ARG A 560 11.99 -6.43 9.22
CA ARG A 560 12.46 -6.58 10.61
C ARG A 560 11.27 -6.84 11.52
N TRP A 561 11.02 -6.03 12.53
CA TRP A 561 9.91 -6.25 13.45
C TRP A 561 8.59 -5.63 12.98
N GLY A 562 7.49 -6.10 13.56
CA GLY A 562 6.20 -5.41 13.56
C GLY A 562 5.79 -5.03 14.98
N TRP A 563 4.59 -4.46 15.12
CA TRP A 563 3.99 -4.15 16.41
C TRP A 563 2.54 -4.63 16.43
N VAL A 564 2.11 -5.24 17.54
CA VAL A 564 0.84 -5.96 17.64
C VAL A 564 -0.34 -5.09 17.17
N SER A 565 -0.56 -3.94 17.81
CA SER A 565 -1.72 -3.10 17.51
C SER A 565 -1.55 -2.23 16.26
N ALA A 566 -0.34 -1.73 15.98
CA ALA A 566 -0.09 -0.93 14.79
C ALA A 566 -0.16 -1.78 13.51
N SER A 567 0.43 -2.99 13.48
CA SER A 567 0.30 -3.92 12.35
C SER A 567 -1.16 -4.30 12.10
N PHE A 568 -1.92 -4.63 13.15
CA PHE A 568 -3.36 -4.92 13.07
C PHE A 568 -4.13 -3.81 12.34
N ARG A 569 -3.91 -2.55 12.72
CA ARG A 569 -4.62 -1.41 12.12
C ARG A 569 -4.19 -1.15 10.69
N LEU A 570 -2.92 -1.38 10.37
CA LEU A 570 -2.41 -1.26 9.01
C LEU A 570 -3.10 -2.28 8.09
N GLU A 571 -3.19 -3.56 8.48
CA GLU A 571 -3.90 -4.57 7.68
C GLU A 571 -5.40 -4.31 7.63
N GLN A 572 -6.02 -3.91 8.74
CA GLN A 572 -7.43 -3.53 8.73
C GLN A 572 -7.67 -2.48 7.65
N LYS A 573 -6.80 -1.46 7.59
CA LYS A 573 -6.92 -0.43 6.55
C LYS A 573 -6.61 -0.96 5.15
N PHE A 574 -5.64 -1.84 5.01
CA PHE A 574 -5.36 -2.54 3.75
C PHE A 574 -6.57 -3.31 3.24
N ILE A 575 -7.25 -4.10 4.10
CA ILE A 575 -8.44 -4.89 3.73
C ILE A 575 -9.60 -3.97 3.33
N GLU A 576 -9.83 -2.87 4.05
CA GLU A 576 -10.81 -1.85 3.66
C GLU A 576 -10.55 -1.32 2.24
N LEU A 577 -9.28 -1.09 1.89
CA LEU A 577 -8.87 -0.51 0.61
C LEU A 577 -8.89 -1.54 -0.53
N ILE A 578 -8.29 -2.71 -0.34
CA ILE A 578 -8.09 -3.72 -1.39
C ILE A 578 -9.43 -4.33 -1.86
N TYR A 579 -10.43 -4.41 -0.98
CA TYR A 579 -11.78 -4.86 -1.36
C TYR A 579 -12.73 -3.71 -1.71
N SER A 580 -12.29 -2.46 -1.65
CA SER A 580 -13.06 -1.31 -2.15
C SER A 580 -12.97 -1.19 -3.68
N ASP A 581 -13.82 -0.36 -4.27
CA ASP A 581 -13.70 0.03 -5.69
C ASP A 581 -12.53 0.97 -5.97
N SER A 582 -11.83 1.45 -4.92
CA SER A 582 -10.87 2.54 -5.05
C SER A 582 -9.40 2.11 -5.13
N ALA A 583 -9.05 0.93 -4.62
CA ALA A 583 -7.66 0.51 -4.46
C ALA A 583 -7.47 -1.01 -4.59
N ALA A 584 -8.14 -1.65 -5.56
CA ALA A 584 -8.12 -3.11 -5.71
C ALA A 584 -6.77 -3.71 -6.17
N ASN A 585 -5.79 -2.87 -6.54
CA ASN A 585 -4.44 -3.28 -6.88
C ASN A 585 -3.60 -3.43 -5.61
N LEU A 586 -2.80 -4.51 -5.52
CA LEU A 586 -2.01 -4.87 -4.33
C LEU A 586 -1.10 -3.73 -3.85
N GLY A 587 -0.31 -3.14 -4.76
CA GLY A 587 0.62 -2.07 -4.42
C GLY A 587 -0.09 -0.78 -4.04
N VAL A 588 -1.27 -0.52 -4.63
CA VAL A 588 -2.08 0.66 -4.29
C VAL A 588 -2.63 0.53 -2.88
N ALA A 589 -3.26 -0.59 -2.53
CA ALA A 589 -3.80 -0.78 -1.18
C ALA A 589 -2.73 -0.71 -0.10
N GLU A 590 -1.55 -1.30 -0.35
CA GLU A 590 -0.42 -1.28 0.59
C GLU A 590 0.18 0.11 0.77
N ALA A 591 0.44 0.82 -0.33
CA ALA A 591 1.01 2.15 -0.22
C ALA A 591 0.02 3.13 0.43
N LEU A 592 -1.27 3.02 0.11
CA LEU A 592 -2.29 3.90 0.66
C LEU A 592 -2.63 3.60 2.11
N SER A 593 -2.62 2.34 2.57
CA SER A 593 -2.91 2.00 3.97
C SER A 593 -1.96 2.72 4.93
N LYS A 594 -0.67 2.81 4.57
CA LYS A 594 0.38 3.51 5.33
C LYS A 594 0.14 5.01 5.45
N THR A 595 -0.40 5.66 4.40
CA THR A 595 -0.68 7.11 4.43
C THR A 595 -1.70 7.51 5.52
N PHE A 596 -2.49 6.56 6.03
CA PHE A 596 -3.41 6.80 7.14
C PHE A 596 -2.71 6.78 8.51
N PHE A 597 -1.52 6.21 8.60
CA PHE A 597 -0.80 6.03 9.85
C PHE A 597 0.64 6.54 9.78
N PRO A 598 0.90 7.81 9.37
CA PRO A 598 2.26 8.34 9.20
C PRO A 598 3.11 8.40 10.49
N ASN A 599 2.51 8.09 11.65
CA ASN A 599 3.21 7.95 12.92
C ASN A 599 3.77 6.53 13.13
N TYR A 600 3.39 5.56 12.30
CA TYR A 600 3.89 4.18 12.33
C TYR A 600 5.10 4.00 11.41
N ARG A 601 5.90 5.07 11.20
CA ARG A 601 7.04 5.11 10.27
C ARG A 601 7.92 3.85 10.29
N ASP A 602 8.19 3.35 11.49
CA ASP A 602 8.91 2.09 11.72
C ASP A 602 8.35 0.91 10.90
N ILE A 603 7.03 0.70 10.94
CA ILE A 603 6.34 -0.36 10.21
C ILE A 603 6.09 0.04 8.76
N ASP A 604 5.76 1.32 8.51
CA ASP A 604 5.52 1.83 7.16
C ASP A 604 6.76 1.63 6.27
N TYR A 605 7.96 1.72 6.87
CA TYR A 605 9.22 1.41 6.21
C TYR A 605 9.42 -0.10 6.03
N GLY A 606 9.16 -0.89 7.07
CA GLY A 606 9.54 -2.30 7.13
C GLY A 606 8.60 -3.30 6.47
N HIS A 607 7.31 -2.97 6.35
CA HIS A 607 6.30 -3.84 5.77
C HIS A 607 6.20 -3.60 4.27
N ASN A 608 6.51 -4.58 3.41
CA ASN A 608 6.58 -4.36 1.97
C ASN A 608 5.74 -5.37 1.17
N LEU A 609 5.37 -4.98 -0.05
CA LEU A 609 4.76 -5.89 -1.02
C LEU A 609 5.85 -6.66 -1.77
N PHE A 610 5.85 -7.98 -1.57
CA PHE A 610 6.63 -8.93 -2.36
C PHE A 610 5.72 -9.59 -3.39
N GLY A 611 5.71 -9.05 -4.60
CA GLY A 611 4.81 -9.41 -5.69
C GLY A 611 4.57 -8.21 -6.61
N ASP A 612 3.60 -8.34 -7.51
CA ASP A 612 3.29 -7.30 -8.47
C ASP A 612 2.39 -6.19 -7.89
N PRO A 613 2.79 -4.91 -7.94
CA PRO A 613 1.97 -3.79 -7.45
C PRO A 613 0.70 -3.53 -8.30
N GLU A 614 0.69 -3.89 -9.58
CA GLU A 614 -0.49 -3.70 -10.44
C GLU A 614 -1.50 -4.85 -10.32
N MET A 615 -1.09 -6.02 -9.84
CA MET A 615 -1.98 -7.17 -9.72
C MET A 615 -3.20 -6.82 -8.87
N LYS A 616 -4.40 -7.14 -9.37
CA LYS A 616 -5.63 -6.96 -8.63
C LYS A 616 -5.94 -8.21 -7.82
N ILE A 617 -6.44 -8.02 -6.60
CA ILE A 617 -7.04 -9.15 -5.87
C ILE A 617 -8.35 -9.57 -6.52
N TRP A 618 -8.68 -10.86 -6.47
CA TRP A 618 -10.03 -11.32 -6.73
C TRP A 618 -10.94 -10.94 -5.54
N ARG A 619 -11.95 -10.10 -5.81
CA ARG A 619 -12.87 -9.56 -4.79
C ARG A 619 -14.11 -10.44 -4.57
N GLY A 620 -14.13 -11.64 -5.14
CA GLY A 620 -15.21 -12.60 -5.06
C GLY A 620 -15.01 -13.73 -6.07
N ILE A 621 -16.04 -14.55 -6.27
CA ILE A 621 -16.04 -15.53 -7.36
C ILE A 621 -16.21 -14.75 -8.68
N PRO A 622 -15.28 -14.87 -9.64
CA PRO A 622 -15.33 -14.12 -10.87
C PRO A 622 -16.43 -14.65 -11.80
N GLY A 623 -17.06 -13.72 -12.51
CA GLY A 623 -17.96 -14.03 -13.61
C GLY A 623 -17.20 -14.45 -14.87
N ASN A 624 -17.95 -14.96 -15.87
CA ASN A 624 -17.38 -15.32 -17.17
C ASN A 624 -17.60 -14.17 -18.17
N LEU A 625 -16.51 -13.63 -18.70
CA LEU A 625 -16.52 -12.70 -19.82
C LEU A 625 -16.20 -13.47 -21.10
N MET A 626 -16.92 -13.18 -22.17
CA MET A 626 -16.65 -13.73 -23.48
C MET A 626 -16.32 -12.62 -24.47
N LEU A 627 -15.39 -12.92 -25.36
CA LEU A 627 -14.98 -12.05 -26.45
C LEU A 627 -15.19 -12.79 -27.78
N SER A 628 -15.71 -12.06 -28.76
CA SER A 628 -15.81 -12.55 -30.14
C SER A 628 -15.09 -11.58 -31.07
N ALA A 629 -14.03 -12.07 -31.70
CA ALA A 629 -13.35 -11.42 -32.82
C ALA A 629 -13.41 -12.30 -34.08
N PRO A 630 -13.21 -11.72 -35.28
CA PRO A 630 -12.96 -12.51 -36.50
C PRO A 630 -11.71 -13.37 -36.34
N SER A 631 -11.72 -14.62 -36.80
CA SER A 631 -10.55 -15.52 -36.73
C SER A 631 -9.38 -15.06 -37.61
N GLU A 632 -9.67 -14.34 -38.69
CA GLU A 632 -8.66 -13.77 -39.58
C GLU A 632 -9.16 -12.50 -40.28
N ILE A 633 -8.23 -11.59 -40.58
CA ILE A 633 -8.47 -10.40 -41.39
C ILE A 633 -7.30 -10.20 -42.38
N SER A 634 -7.55 -9.45 -43.44
CA SER A 634 -6.49 -9.01 -44.36
C SER A 634 -5.72 -7.84 -43.76
N ILE A 635 -4.43 -7.72 -44.10
CA ILE A 635 -3.62 -6.52 -43.80
C ILE A 635 -4.26 -5.20 -44.29
N ASN A 636 -5.10 -5.28 -45.33
CA ASN A 636 -5.82 -4.13 -45.91
C ASN A 636 -7.18 -3.87 -45.25
N SER A 637 -7.56 -4.60 -44.20
CA SER A 637 -8.82 -4.37 -43.49
C SER A 637 -8.82 -2.98 -42.83
N PRO A 638 -9.84 -2.14 -43.09
CA PRO A 638 -9.85 -0.74 -42.62
C PRO A 638 -10.17 -0.59 -41.14
N SER A 639 -10.84 -1.57 -40.54
CA SER A 639 -11.20 -1.61 -39.12
C SER A 639 -11.26 -3.04 -38.62
N LEU A 640 -11.19 -3.19 -37.31
CA LEU A 640 -11.53 -4.43 -36.60
C LEU A 640 -12.63 -4.14 -35.60
N LYS A 641 -13.60 -5.06 -35.58
CA LYS A 641 -14.77 -5.01 -34.71
C LYS A 641 -14.79 -6.24 -33.83
N VAL A 642 -15.06 -6.02 -32.55
CA VAL A 642 -15.18 -7.07 -31.54
C VAL A 642 -16.45 -6.89 -30.74
N LEU A 643 -16.91 -7.98 -30.13
CA LEU A 643 -18.09 -8.03 -29.27
C LEU A 643 -17.71 -8.66 -27.93
N ALA A 644 -17.97 -7.95 -26.84
CA ALA A 644 -17.88 -8.49 -25.48
C ALA A 644 -19.27 -8.91 -24.98
N ILE A 645 -19.32 -10.03 -24.28
CA ILE A 645 -20.57 -10.66 -23.81
C ILE A 645 -20.38 -11.09 -22.35
N ILE A 646 -21.34 -10.75 -21.50
CA ILE A 646 -21.47 -11.23 -20.11
C ILE A 646 -22.86 -11.83 -19.99
N ASP A 647 -22.98 -13.02 -19.38
CA ASP A 647 -24.25 -13.71 -19.16
C ASP A 647 -25.12 -13.87 -20.44
N ASN A 648 -24.48 -14.11 -21.58
CA ASN A 648 -25.07 -14.20 -22.93
C ASN A 648 -25.67 -12.90 -23.48
N GLU A 649 -25.44 -11.76 -22.84
CA GLU A 649 -25.87 -10.44 -23.33
C GLU A 649 -24.67 -9.55 -23.68
N PRO A 650 -24.78 -8.66 -24.69
CA PRO A 650 -23.72 -7.72 -25.01
C PRO A 650 -23.39 -6.79 -23.83
N ALA A 651 -22.11 -6.70 -23.48
CA ALA A 651 -21.67 -6.02 -22.26
C ALA A 651 -21.02 -4.65 -22.55
N PRO A 652 -21.61 -3.53 -22.09
CA PRO A 652 -21.02 -2.21 -22.27
C PRO A 652 -19.90 -1.91 -21.27
N ASN A 653 -19.05 -0.92 -21.59
CA ASN A 653 -17.94 -0.45 -20.75
C ASN A 653 -16.91 -1.53 -20.38
N ILE A 654 -16.73 -2.53 -21.25
CA ILE A 654 -15.68 -3.53 -21.11
C ILE A 654 -14.40 -2.99 -21.73
N ASN A 655 -13.28 -3.08 -21.02
CA ASN A 655 -11.98 -2.66 -21.53
C ASN A 655 -11.53 -3.66 -22.59
N ILE A 656 -11.16 -3.17 -23.77
CA ILE A 656 -10.61 -3.95 -24.87
C ILE A 656 -9.19 -3.47 -25.15
N CYS A 657 -8.26 -4.42 -25.24
CA CYS A 657 -6.91 -4.19 -25.75
C CYS A 657 -6.72 -4.99 -27.04
N MET A 658 -6.13 -4.34 -28.05
CA MET A 658 -5.67 -4.96 -29.29
C MET A 658 -4.17 -4.72 -29.41
N TRP A 659 -3.38 -5.79 -29.38
CA TRP A 659 -1.93 -5.69 -29.38
C TRP A 659 -1.29 -6.61 -30.42
N LYS A 660 -0.50 -6.01 -31.31
CA LYS A 660 0.42 -6.70 -32.22
C LYS A 660 1.83 -6.23 -31.86
N PRO A 661 2.67 -7.10 -31.27
CA PRO A 661 4.01 -6.72 -30.80
C PRO A 661 4.81 -5.97 -31.86
N GLY A 662 5.37 -4.80 -31.47
CA GLY A 662 6.18 -3.94 -32.33
C GLY A 662 5.44 -3.23 -33.47
N GLU A 663 4.10 -3.26 -33.51
CA GLU A 663 3.34 -2.68 -34.63
C GLU A 663 2.05 -1.96 -34.25
N LEU A 664 1.25 -2.53 -33.34
CA LEU A 664 -0.07 -1.99 -32.99
C LEU A 664 -0.33 -2.13 -31.49
N TYR A 665 -0.84 -1.06 -30.88
CA TYR A 665 -1.36 -1.09 -29.53
C TYR A 665 -2.55 -0.13 -29.44
N ILE A 666 -3.75 -0.68 -29.30
CA ILE A 666 -5.00 0.09 -29.21
C ILE A 666 -5.78 -0.36 -27.99
N ARG A 667 -6.23 0.63 -27.21
CA ARG A 667 -7.12 0.44 -26.07
C ARG A 667 -8.44 1.15 -26.32
N GLY A 668 -9.51 0.59 -25.80
CA GLY A 668 -10.83 1.23 -25.83
C GLY A 668 -11.84 0.52 -24.98
N VAL A 669 -13.08 1.01 -25.02
CA VAL A 669 -14.19 0.45 -24.25
C VAL A 669 -15.35 0.11 -25.16
N THR A 670 -16.08 -0.96 -24.84
CA THR A 670 -17.27 -1.34 -25.59
C THR A 670 -18.41 -0.34 -25.41
N ASP A 671 -19.17 -0.13 -26.48
CA ASP A 671 -20.37 0.71 -26.51
C ASP A 671 -21.56 0.06 -25.79
N GLN A 672 -22.73 0.72 -25.80
CA GLN A 672 -23.98 0.23 -25.20
C GLN A 672 -24.47 -1.12 -25.76
N ASN A 673 -23.95 -1.56 -26.91
CA ASN A 673 -24.28 -2.84 -27.56
C ASN A 673 -23.12 -3.84 -27.43
N GLY A 674 -22.21 -3.64 -26.48
CA GLY A 674 -21.04 -4.48 -26.23
C GLY A 674 -20.01 -4.49 -27.35
N LYS A 675 -20.04 -3.53 -28.28
CA LYS A 675 -19.15 -3.50 -29.44
C LYS A 675 -18.03 -2.51 -29.26
N PHE A 676 -16.84 -2.90 -29.68
CA PHE A 676 -15.72 -1.98 -29.88
C PHE A 676 -15.24 -2.10 -31.33
N GLU A 677 -15.08 -0.97 -32.01
CA GLU A 677 -14.64 -0.91 -33.39
C GLU A 677 -13.62 0.22 -33.54
N THR A 678 -12.44 -0.11 -34.07
CA THR A 678 -11.34 0.83 -34.24
C THR A 678 -10.78 0.76 -35.67
N PRO A 679 -10.37 1.89 -36.27
CA PRO A 679 -9.57 1.87 -37.48
C PRO A 679 -8.30 1.03 -37.28
N LEU A 680 -7.89 0.33 -38.34
CA LEU A 680 -6.65 -0.43 -38.38
C LEU A 680 -5.73 0.05 -39.49
N SER A 681 -4.44 0.10 -39.16
CA SER A 681 -3.36 0.30 -40.12
C SER A 681 -2.26 -0.69 -39.78
N LEU A 682 -2.13 -1.74 -40.59
CA LEU A 682 -1.17 -2.82 -40.39
C LEU A 682 -0.17 -2.84 -41.54
N ALA A 683 1.11 -3.03 -41.21
CA ALA A 683 2.24 -3.10 -42.12
C ALA A 683 2.71 -4.52 -42.38
N LYS A 684 2.45 -5.49 -41.48
CA LYS A 684 2.91 -6.88 -41.64
C LYS A 684 1.84 -7.90 -41.27
N SER A 685 1.90 -9.05 -41.93
CA SER A 685 1.19 -10.26 -41.48
C SER A 685 1.66 -10.71 -40.08
N GLY A 686 0.87 -11.56 -39.43
CA GLY A 686 1.18 -12.08 -38.09
C GLY A 686 -0.04 -12.18 -37.19
N GLN A 687 0.21 -12.41 -35.90
CA GLN A 687 -0.84 -12.59 -34.90
C GLN A 687 -1.15 -11.27 -34.20
N LEU A 688 -2.44 -10.94 -34.09
CA LEU A 688 -2.96 -9.84 -33.28
C LEU A 688 -3.67 -10.43 -32.06
N TYR A 689 -3.28 -10.02 -30.86
CA TYR A 689 -3.96 -10.38 -29.62
C TYR A 689 -5.12 -9.41 -29.38
N VAL A 690 -6.27 -9.94 -28.96
CA VAL A 690 -7.42 -9.16 -28.55
C VAL A 690 -7.85 -9.66 -27.17
N THR A 691 -7.86 -8.78 -26.19
CA THR A 691 -8.21 -9.12 -24.81
C THR A 691 -9.32 -8.22 -24.32
N ALA A 692 -10.31 -8.81 -23.66
CA ALA A 692 -11.34 -8.09 -22.93
C ALA A 692 -11.15 -8.29 -21.42
N VAL A 693 -11.22 -7.21 -20.66
CA VAL A 693 -11.01 -7.21 -19.20
C VAL A 693 -12.13 -6.43 -18.53
N ALA A 694 -12.64 -6.98 -17.42
CA ALA A 694 -13.59 -6.33 -16.53
C ALA A 694 -13.32 -6.76 -15.08
N ASP A 695 -13.67 -5.89 -14.13
CA ASP A 695 -13.44 -6.17 -12.70
C ASP A 695 -14.27 -7.37 -12.23
N ASN A 696 -13.62 -8.31 -11.54
CA ASN A 696 -14.22 -9.56 -11.06
C ASN A 696 -14.83 -10.43 -12.18
N PHE A 697 -14.26 -10.37 -13.40
CA PHE A 697 -14.52 -11.32 -14.47
C PHE A 697 -13.20 -11.93 -14.94
N ILE A 698 -13.24 -13.21 -15.33
CA ILE A 698 -12.09 -13.86 -15.99
C ILE A 698 -11.80 -13.13 -17.31
N PRO A 699 -10.56 -12.69 -17.57
CA PRO A 699 -10.22 -12.05 -18.83
C PRO A 699 -10.54 -12.94 -20.03
N ALA A 700 -11.11 -12.36 -21.08
CA ALA A 700 -11.41 -13.09 -22.31
C ALA A 700 -10.34 -12.77 -23.36
N LEU A 701 -9.57 -13.80 -23.76
CA LEU A 701 -8.51 -13.69 -24.75
C LEU A 701 -8.99 -14.28 -26.08
N ASP A 702 -8.69 -13.58 -27.18
CA ASP A 702 -8.89 -14.04 -28.55
C ASP A 702 -7.69 -13.64 -29.41
N THR A 703 -7.53 -14.28 -30.57
CA THR A 703 -6.43 -14.00 -31.50
C THR A 703 -6.94 -13.89 -32.92
N VAL A 704 -6.51 -12.84 -33.61
CA VAL A 704 -6.87 -12.57 -35.00
C VAL A 704 -5.64 -12.76 -35.88
N MET A 705 -5.72 -13.67 -36.84
CA MET A 705 -4.64 -13.88 -37.80
C MET A 705 -4.68 -12.81 -38.91
N ILE A 706 -3.60 -12.02 -39.03
CA ILE A 706 -3.42 -11.03 -40.08
C ILE A 706 -2.71 -11.69 -41.26
N ARG A 707 -3.37 -11.73 -42.43
CA ARG A 707 -2.80 -12.30 -43.65
C ARG A 707 -2.48 -11.24 -44.71
N GLU A 708 -1.36 -11.48 -45.39
CA GLU A 708 -1.12 -10.92 -46.73
C GLU A 708 -2.12 -11.57 -47.71
N GLN A 709 -2.60 -10.79 -48.67
CA GLN A 709 -3.60 -11.25 -49.65
C GLN A 709 -3.13 -12.43 -50.49
#